data_AF-A0A1P8FL48-F1
#
_entry.id   AF-A0A1P8FL48-F1
#
_cell.length_a   1.000
_cell.length_b   1.000
_cell.length_c   1.000
_cell.angle_alpha   90.00
_cell.angle_beta   90.00
_cell.angle_gamma   90.00
#
_symmetry.space_group_name_H-M   'P 1'
#
loop_
_entity.id
_entity.type
_entity.pdbx_description
1 polymer ?
#
loop_
_entity_poly.entity_id
_entity_poly.type
_entity_poly.pdbx_seq_one_letter_code
_entity_poly.pdbx_strand_id
1 'polypeptide(L)'
;MRTLLPAALLAAFVVVISLGANAHDKLGANLNFIGDFRRNHEFADVVKQSRRFLKLGTFDDFTPANLAPIGADGWPTTDFRILAMAAQNSTAGLAGTYKIVFNGQANLATGGEGTIANKTFDAGTNTTRADLVFPAGAENMIVDFSATGGTVKNVRIVRPGYNADNPPLLHAPWQAHAGRFPVLRFLDWTRTNGNRSIAWADRTTPEKLKTQQYIAQWETVIDAANAMGHDAWINIPVQANDEYVTNLATLLRDRLSPSLNVYVEYGNELWNFSLRDTDMDNMNGGTFFNGATINRDLAAASPGGSPLRFDGTTDATTLGFRRVALRLKEVSDIFKTVWGAAAINTRVRPVLAGQMANSFIVSEGLRLVDEGLGIKPDTIFYAISGAPYIFASAIPDGNADEGAGLTAQQILDGMAAGVANSPSESNAYQYITHAGLGAWYGLKVVAYEAGFDNFGANNIAAKRAANLDPQVRTICRDLINLWHAHGFEHILWFNAGADSYQTQFGMWPLVEDMTNQAVPKNQCIDDILAAPLPAITIGAPITAPVAGGNFRGSANTAGPVTGSAGPFGFPGYVEYLLRADNAGTFKLVFTGTAPAGETFRVELDNALVATNVSLPTSAGQSTSLTVTMRKGLNAMRIKRAVGGSWSITNFAFTALGKVAPDFDASGKGDLLFANTDGRAAIWLMNGIAPTATQEIIGAGTGFSVTNTADFNGDGKTDLVWKHTDGRIAIYLMNGTTPLATQQILNAGGGWSVTHTPDLDGDGKADLVFQNVDGSVAVWTMNGTTMTGGVGLLGAGAHGWSVIGTADFDGDGKGDLLWRNTDGRHAIWLMNGLAVKSTAQILNAGNWTATHTPDLNGDGKADLVWQNTDGTIAVWLMNGTAMTSGVGLLNAGAHGWNVTRVGDFDGDGKSDLFFLNADGRAAIYLMNGLVPTQTTQILNAGGGWSAKRLVDLNGDGKADIVWQNVDGSTALWLMNGTTMTSGTGIIGTGTGWSVSGVSQ
;
A
#
# COMPACT_ATOMS: atom_id res chain seq x y z
N MET A 1 -36.47 52.91 -2.18
CA MET A 1 -37.10 51.66 -2.65
C MET A 1 -36.00 50.72 -3.13
N ARG A 2 -36.16 49.42 -2.85
CA ARG A 2 -35.26 48.28 -3.10
C ARG A 2 -34.39 47.87 -1.91
N THR A 3 -35.00 46.93 -1.20
CA THR A 3 -34.47 45.93 -0.27
C THR A 3 -33.28 45.16 -0.82
N LEU A 4 -32.25 45.00 0.02
CA LEU A 4 -31.14 44.06 -0.14
C LEU A 4 -31.63 42.66 0.27
N LEU A 5 -31.49 41.68 -0.63
CA LEU A 5 -31.56 40.25 -0.34
C LEU A 5 -30.15 39.72 -0.03
N PRO A 6 -29.98 38.72 0.86
CA PRO A 6 -28.69 38.17 1.21
C PRO A 6 -28.18 37.17 0.16
N ALA A 7 -26.85 37.13 0.02
CA ALA A 7 -26.11 36.26 -0.88
C ALA A 7 -26.22 34.78 -0.46
N ALA A 8 -26.63 33.93 -1.40
CA ALA A 8 -26.53 32.49 -1.29
C ALA A 8 -25.08 32.05 -1.59
N LEU A 9 -24.46 31.35 -0.64
CA LEU A 9 -23.17 30.70 -0.80
C LEU A 9 -23.39 29.41 -1.62
N LEU A 10 -22.91 29.38 -2.86
CA LEU A 10 -22.88 28.17 -3.69
C LEU A 10 -21.56 27.44 -3.39
N ALA A 11 -21.60 26.41 -2.54
CA ALA A 11 -20.47 25.49 -2.35
C ALA A 11 -20.41 24.55 -3.56
N ALA A 12 -19.33 24.64 -4.35
CA ALA A 12 -19.04 23.68 -5.41
C ALA A 12 -18.65 22.34 -4.79
N PHE A 13 -19.51 21.34 -4.92
CA PHE A 13 -19.17 19.94 -4.64
C PHE A 13 -18.26 19.42 -5.76
N VAL A 14 -16.98 19.23 -5.46
CA VAL A 14 -16.13 18.34 -6.25
C VAL A 14 -16.55 16.92 -5.87
N VAL A 15 -17.22 16.24 -6.79
CA VAL A 15 -17.45 14.80 -6.70
C VAL A 15 -16.09 14.13 -6.91
N VAL A 16 -15.38 13.81 -5.83
CA VAL A 16 -14.31 12.82 -5.87
C VAL A 16 -15.01 11.47 -5.84
N ILE A 17 -15.13 10.83 -6.99
CA ILE A 17 -15.51 9.42 -7.06
C ILE A 17 -14.33 8.67 -6.43
N SER A 18 -14.46 8.21 -5.19
CA SER A 18 -13.52 7.24 -4.64
C SER A 18 -13.79 5.92 -5.34
N LEU A 19 -13.04 5.68 -6.41
CA LEU A 19 -12.90 4.34 -6.93
C LEU A 19 -12.21 3.52 -5.83
N GLY A 20 -12.69 2.31 -5.53
CA GLY A 20 -11.94 1.38 -4.68
C GLY A 20 -10.50 1.23 -5.21
N ALA A 21 -9.55 0.81 -4.38
CA ALA A 21 -8.13 0.70 -4.76
C ALA A 21 -7.97 0.12 -6.18
N ASN A 22 -7.74 1.00 -7.15
CA ASN A 22 -7.68 0.64 -8.55
C ASN A 22 -6.27 0.15 -8.86
N ALA A 23 -6.13 -0.75 -9.83
CA ALA A 23 -4.82 -1.11 -10.33
C ALA A 23 -4.05 0.13 -10.85
N HIS A 24 -4.79 1.18 -11.24
CA HIS A 24 -4.29 2.53 -11.49
C HIS A 24 -3.21 2.99 -10.51
N ASP A 25 -3.46 2.92 -9.20
CA ASP A 25 -2.57 3.50 -8.18
C ASP A 25 -1.31 2.67 -7.95
N LYS A 26 -1.23 1.48 -8.55
CA LYS A 26 -0.12 0.52 -8.41
C LYS A 26 0.69 0.37 -9.71
N LEU A 27 0.43 1.19 -10.72
CA LEU A 27 1.26 1.21 -11.93
C LEU A 27 2.33 2.31 -11.84
N GLY A 28 3.49 2.06 -12.41
CA GLY A 28 4.51 3.07 -12.62
C GLY A 28 5.21 2.88 -13.94
N ALA A 29 6.13 3.78 -14.28
CA ALA A 29 7.01 3.58 -15.41
C ALA A 29 8.36 4.25 -15.24
N ASN A 30 9.38 3.60 -15.78
CA ASN A 30 10.64 4.23 -16.11
C ASN A 30 10.43 5.18 -17.31
N LEU A 31 10.96 6.40 -17.18
CA LEU A 31 11.05 7.35 -18.27
C LEU A 31 12.29 7.06 -19.09
N ASN A 32 12.10 7.02 -20.41
CA ASN A 32 13.15 6.75 -21.38
C ASN A 32 14.26 7.83 -21.36
N PHE A 33 15.43 7.44 -21.80
CA PHE A 33 16.58 8.31 -22.00
C PHE A 33 16.26 9.54 -22.87
N ILE A 34 16.73 10.72 -22.44
CA ILE A 34 16.61 11.96 -23.21
C ILE A 34 17.69 12.00 -24.29
N GLY A 35 17.30 12.13 -25.55
CA GLY A 35 18.23 12.31 -26.66
C GLY A 35 17.57 12.90 -27.89
N ASP A 36 18.36 13.58 -28.72
CA ASP A 36 17.89 14.20 -29.96
C ASP A 36 17.51 13.18 -31.04
N PHE A 37 18.04 11.97 -30.95
CA PHE A 37 17.71 10.84 -31.83
C PHE A 37 16.53 9.98 -31.34
N ARG A 38 16.00 10.26 -30.14
CA ARG A 38 14.88 9.49 -29.57
C ARG A 38 13.54 10.00 -30.08
N ARG A 39 12.53 9.13 -30.03
CA ARG A 39 11.18 9.39 -30.54
C ARG A 39 10.19 9.87 -29.47
N ASN A 40 10.66 10.09 -28.23
CA ASN A 40 9.83 10.50 -27.09
C ASN A 40 9.35 11.95 -27.18
N HIS A 41 10.23 12.86 -27.61
CA HIS A 41 9.91 14.28 -27.79
C HIS A 41 9.32 14.95 -26.55
N GLU A 42 10.04 14.87 -25.43
CA GLU A 42 9.58 15.19 -24.08
C GLU A 42 9.36 16.68 -23.85
N PHE A 43 10.17 17.54 -24.49
CA PHE A 43 10.22 18.96 -24.17
C PHE A 43 9.54 19.85 -25.22
N ALA A 44 8.88 20.91 -24.75
CA ALA A 44 8.34 21.95 -25.62
C ALA A 44 9.45 22.81 -26.26
N ASP A 45 10.55 23.03 -25.52
CA ASP A 45 11.81 23.59 -26.02
C ASP A 45 12.76 22.45 -26.42
N VAL A 46 12.94 22.26 -27.73
CA VAL A 46 13.70 21.13 -28.27
C VAL A 46 15.21 21.28 -28.07
N VAL A 47 15.68 22.45 -27.63
CA VAL A 47 17.08 22.60 -27.21
C VAL A 47 17.36 21.75 -25.97
N LYS A 48 16.38 21.48 -25.11
CA LYS A 48 16.59 20.67 -23.89
C LYS A 48 16.97 19.21 -24.16
N GLN A 49 16.55 18.65 -25.30
CA GLN A 49 16.90 17.31 -25.76
C GLN A 49 18.10 17.31 -26.74
N SER A 50 18.61 18.47 -27.14
CA SER A 50 19.71 18.57 -28.10
C SER A 50 20.99 17.95 -27.54
N ARG A 51 21.85 17.47 -28.45
CA ARG A 51 23.24 17.16 -28.13
C ARG A 51 24.04 18.42 -27.73
N ARG A 52 25.29 18.22 -27.31
CA ARG A 52 26.21 19.32 -26.94
C ARG A 52 26.43 20.28 -28.12
N PHE A 53 26.81 21.52 -27.82
CA PHE A 53 27.04 22.52 -28.87
C PHE A 53 28.22 22.13 -29.76
N LEU A 54 27.99 22.14 -31.06
CA LEU A 54 28.94 21.70 -32.07
C LEU A 54 29.62 22.88 -32.75
N LYS A 55 30.83 22.69 -33.27
CA LYS A 55 31.40 23.61 -34.25
C LYS A 55 30.56 23.59 -35.53
N LEU A 56 30.55 24.70 -36.26
CA LEU A 56 29.91 24.75 -37.57
C LEU A 56 30.47 23.65 -38.49
N GLY A 57 29.59 22.95 -39.21
CA GLY A 57 29.95 21.90 -40.16
C GLY A 57 30.19 20.50 -39.56
N THR A 58 30.20 20.34 -38.23
CA THR A 58 30.33 19.01 -37.58
C THR A 58 28.97 18.41 -37.21
N PHE A 59 28.93 17.11 -36.87
CA PHE A 59 27.67 16.39 -36.63
C PHE A 59 27.67 15.57 -35.33
N ASP A 60 28.77 14.92 -34.96
CA ASP A 60 28.87 14.15 -33.72
C ASP A 60 29.42 14.97 -32.56
N ASP A 61 28.96 14.65 -31.35
CA ASP A 61 29.44 15.27 -30.12
C ASP A 61 30.39 14.36 -29.33
N PHE A 62 30.56 13.09 -29.71
CA PHE A 62 31.51 12.17 -29.07
C PHE A 62 32.97 12.47 -29.44
N THR A 63 33.24 13.14 -30.57
CA THR A 63 34.58 13.63 -30.89
C THR A 63 34.85 14.98 -30.22
N PRO A 64 35.78 15.10 -29.26
CA PRO A 64 36.01 16.37 -28.53
C PRO A 64 36.38 17.54 -29.44
N ALA A 65 37.06 17.28 -30.56
CA ALA A 65 37.44 18.31 -31.53
C ALA A 65 36.24 18.94 -32.25
N ASN A 66 35.08 18.26 -32.27
CA ASN A 66 33.87 18.70 -32.95
C ASN A 66 32.99 19.61 -32.08
N LEU A 67 33.29 19.76 -30.78
CA LEU A 67 32.55 20.58 -29.84
C LEU A 67 32.93 22.07 -29.94
N ALA A 68 31.94 22.95 -29.83
CA ALA A 68 32.17 24.38 -29.70
C ALA A 68 32.74 24.72 -28.31
N PRO A 69 33.68 25.68 -28.20
CA PRO A 69 34.13 26.18 -26.90
C PRO A 69 32.97 26.79 -26.10
N ILE A 70 32.83 26.39 -24.83
CA ILE A 70 31.77 26.85 -23.92
C ILE A 70 32.38 27.72 -22.81
N GLY A 71 31.73 28.84 -22.51
CA GLY A 71 32.11 29.74 -21.43
C GLY A 71 31.66 29.25 -20.06
N ALA A 72 32.08 29.94 -18.99
CA ALA A 72 31.69 29.59 -17.61
C ALA A 72 30.16 29.68 -17.37
N ASP A 73 29.44 30.40 -18.23
CA ASP A 73 27.98 30.53 -18.21
C ASP A 73 27.25 29.41 -18.98
N GLY A 74 27.97 28.42 -19.49
CA GLY A 74 27.38 27.26 -20.17
C GLY A 74 27.02 27.48 -21.64
N TRP A 75 27.35 28.66 -22.20
CA TRP A 75 27.03 29.00 -23.59
C TRP A 75 28.28 29.13 -24.49
N PRO A 76 28.16 28.90 -25.80
CA PRO A 76 29.28 29.00 -26.73
C PRO A 76 29.94 30.39 -26.74
N THR A 77 31.26 30.43 -26.80
CA THR A 77 32.03 31.69 -26.92
C THR A 77 32.38 32.02 -28.37
N THR A 78 32.07 31.13 -29.31
CA THR A 78 32.29 31.27 -30.75
C THR A 78 31.04 30.83 -31.51
N ASP A 79 31.10 30.96 -32.83
CA ASP A 79 30.10 30.39 -33.73
C ASP A 79 29.92 28.89 -33.48
N PHE A 80 28.67 28.44 -33.56
CA PHE A 80 28.27 27.11 -33.11
C PHE A 80 27.02 26.61 -33.83
N ARG A 81 26.78 25.31 -33.70
CA ARG A 81 25.67 24.56 -34.27
C ARG A 81 24.88 23.89 -33.15
N ILE A 82 23.55 23.91 -33.29
CA ILE A 82 22.63 23.08 -32.52
C ILE A 82 22.06 22.00 -33.44
N LEU A 83 22.23 20.74 -33.07
CA LEU A 83 21.51 19.60 -33.63
C LEU A 83 20.46 19.17 -32.59
N ALA A 84 19.21 19.58 -32.83
CA ALA A 84 18.10 19.44 -31.88
C ALA A 84 17.28 18.16 -32.07
N MET A 85 17.29 17.61 -33.28
CA MET A 85 16.68 16.33 -33.63
C MET A 85 17.56 15.64 -34.66
N ALA A 86 17.78 14.34 -34.51
CA ALA A 86 18.51 13.51 -35.47
C ALA A 86 17.74 12.23 -35.79
N ALA A 87 17.94 11.65 -36.98
CA ALA A 87 17.37 10.35 -37.36
C ALA A 87 15.82 10.24 -37.23
N GLN A 88 15.07 11.31 -37.51
CA GLN A 88 13.61 11.38 -37.35
C GLN A 88 12.78 10.99 -38.60
N ASN A 89 13.40 10.41 -39.63
CA ASN A 89 12.79 10.12 -40.94
C ASN A 89 11.49 9.28 -40.93
N SER A 90 11.19 8.61 -39.81
CA SER A 90 10.00 7.75 -39.63
C SER A 90 9.11 8.18 -38.46
N THR A 91 9.22 9.44 -38.02
CA THR A 91 8.47 9.98 -36.87
C THR A 91 7.49 11.05 -37.32
N ALA A 92 6.21 10.83 -37.06
CA ALA A 92 5.15 11.74 -37.50
C ALA A 92 4.98 12.94 -36.54
N GLY A 93 4.26 13.97 -37.00
CA GLY A 93 3.85 15.10 -36.15
C GLY A 93 4.96 16.10 -35.79
N LEU A 94 6.16 15.99 -36.37
CA LEU A 94 7.29 16.89 -36.10
C LEU A 94 7.33 18.12 -37.01
N ALA A 95 6.67 18.08 -38.16
CA ALA A 95 6.65 19.18 -39.12
C ALA A 95 5.93 20.41 -38.56
N GLY A 96 6.40 21.59 -38.92
CA GLY A 96 5.75 22.84 -38.53
C GLY A 96 6.71 24.02 -38.43
N THR A 97 6.18 25.15 -37.98
CA THR A 97 6.98 26.37 -37.74
C THR A 97 7.35 26.49 -36.27
N TYR A 98 8.62 26.24 -35.98
CA TYR A 98 9.23 26.39 -34.65
C TYR A 98 9.66 27.84 -34.44
N LYS A 99 9.58 28.32 -33.21
CA LYS A 99 10.04 29.66 -32.83
C LYS A 99 11.43 29.59 -32.21
N ILE A 100 12.39 30.24 -32.84
CA ILE A 100 13.73 30.44 -32.30
C ILE A 100 13.73 31.75 -31.50
N VAL A 101 14.19 31.71 -30.25
CA VAL A 101 14.34 32.89 -29.38
C VAL A 101 15.68 32.80 -28.67
N PHE A 102 16.50 33.86 -28.71
CA PHE A 102 17.77 33.92 -27.99
C PHE A 102 18.19 35.35 -27.68
N ASN A 103 19.09 35.51 -26.70
CA ASN A 103 19.72 36.80 -26.43
C ASN A 103 20.92 37.05 -27.33
N GLY A 104 21.12 38.29 -27.76
CA GLY A 104 22.21 38.68 -28.67
C GLY A 104 21.83 38.57 -30.15
N GLN A 105 22.82 38.63 -31.04
CA GLN A 105 22.65 38.61 -32.50
C GLN A 105 23.52 37.52 -33.13
N ALA A 106 22.98 36.86 -34.15
CA ALA A 106 23.71 35.91 -34.98
C ALA A 106 23.04 35.76 -36.35
N ASN A 107 23.81 35.43 -37.37
CA ASN A 107 23.28 34.90 -38.63
C ASN A 107 22.81 33.47 -38.40
N LEU A 108 21.59 33.17 -38.89
CA LEU A 108 20.95 31.87 -38.73
C LEU A 108 20.85 31.19 -40.09
N ALA A 109 21.24 29.91 -40.14
CA ALA A 109 21.04 29.04 -41.29
C ALA A 109 20.63 27.64 -40.82
N THR A 110 19.97 26.88 -41.69
CA THR A 110 19.77 25.45 -41.45
C THR A 110 20.97 24.66 -41.96
N GLY A 111 21.42 23.66 -41.20
CA GLY A 111 22.55 22.81 -41.57
C GLY A 111 22.22 21.69 -42.55
N GLY A 112 21.03 21.70 -43.17
CA GLY A 112 20.59 20.69 -44.13
C GLY A 112 19.12 20.82 -44.50
N GLU A 113 18.21 20.70 -43.53
CA GLU A 113 16.76 20.61 -43.76
C GLU A 113 15.99 21.78 -43.16
N GLY A 114 14.91 22.20 -43.84
CA GLY A 114 14.08 23.32 -43.43
C GLY A 114 14.66 24.69 -43.78
N THR A 115 13.93 25.75 -43.41
CA THR A 115 14.27 27.14 -43.74
C THR A 115 14.12 28.07 -42.54
N ILE A 116 14.97 29.09 -42.48
CA ILE A 116 14.85 30.19 -41.52
C ILE A 116 14.13 31.37 -42.18
N ALA A 117 13.13 31.93 -41.49
CA ALA A 117 12.36 33.09 -41.93
C ALA A 117 12.12 34.08 -40.77
N ASN A 118 11.59 35.26 -41.11
CA ASN A 118 11.07 36.25 -40.15
C ASN A 118 12.03 36.63 -39.02
N LYS A 119 13.34 36.64 -39.29
CA LYS A 119 14.34 37.01 -38.29
C LYS A 119 14.21 38.49 -37.93
N THR A 120 14.09 38.78 -36.63
CA THR A 120 14.02 40.14 -36.08
C THR A 120 14.88 40.25 -34.83
N PHE A 121 15.49 41.40 -34.59
CA PHE A 121 16.25 41.70 -33.37
C PHE A 121 15.64 42.91 -32.68
N ASP A 122 15.32 42.75 -31.40
CA ASP A 122 14.89 43.83 -30.52
C ASP A 122 16.05 44.26 -29.63
N ALA A 123 16.56 45.46 -29.86
CA ALA A 123 17.65 46.04 -29.09
C ALA A 123 17.27 46.36 -27.64
N GLY A 124 15.98 46.67 -27.36
CA GLY A 124 15.51 47.03 -26.02
C GLY A 124 15.51 45.84 -25.05
N THR A 125 15.24 44.64 -25.57
CA THR A 125 15.25 43.39 -24.80
C THR A 125 16.47 42.51 -25.08
N ASN A 126 17.39 42.97 -25.94
CA ASN A 126 18.52 42.21 -26.46
C ASN A 126 18.11 40.79 -26.93
N THR A 127 17.00 40.70 -27.68
CA THR A 127 16.40 39.41 -28.05
C THR A 127 16.26 39.31 -29.56
N THR A 128 16.81 38.23 -30.15
CA THR A 128 16.55 37.84 -31.54
C THR A 128 15.46 36.78 -31.58
N ARG A 129 14.57 36.90 -32.57
CA ARG A 129 13.53 35.93 -32.90
C ARG A 129 13.65 35.50 -34.35
N ALA A 130 13.32 34.25 -34.64
CA ALA A 130 13.17 33.76 -36.01
C ALA A 130 12.21 32.58 -36.06
N ASP A 131 11.75 32.28 -37.27
CA ASP A 131 10.93 31.12 -37.58
C ASP A 131 11.80 30.05 -38.23
N LEU A 132 11.74 28.82 -37.72
CA LEU A 132 12.29 27.63 -38.36
C LEU A 132 11.14 26.80 -38.91
N VAL A 133 11.02 26.73 -40.23
CA VAL A 133 10.05 25.86 -40.90
C VAL A 133 10.69 24.48 -41.08
N PHE A 134 10.28 23.53 -40.25
CA PHE A 134 10.73 22.13 -40.32
C PHE A 134 9.77 21.33 -41.22
N PRO A 135 10.23 20.79 -42.35
CA PRO A 135 9.34 20.18 -43.33
C PRO A 135 8.90 18.77 -42.92
N ALA A 136 7.78 18.31 -43.49
CA ALA A 136 7.33 16.93 -43.31
C ALA A 136 8.33 15.94 -43.91
N GLY A 137 8.61 14.86 -43.17
CA GLY A 137 9.59 13.83 -43.56
C GLY A 137 11.06 14.22 -43.32
N ALA A 138 11.34 15.42 -42.77
CA ALA A 138 12.69 15.80 -42.37
C ALA A 138 13.23 14.91 -41.25
N GLU A 139 14.52 14.63 -41.31
CA GLU A 139 15.24 13.74 -40.40
C GLU A 139 16.01 14.51 -39.31
N ASN A 140 16.66 15.61 -39.69
CA ASN A 140 17.67 16.29 -38.90
C ASN A 140 17.34 17.79 -38.75
N MET A 141 17.07 18.21 -37.51
CA MET A 141 16.87 19.62 -37.18
C MET A 141 18.19 20.26 -36.75
N ILE A 142 18.84 20.97 -37.68
CA ILE A 142 20.13 21.64 -37.46
C ILE A 142 20.00 23.14 -37.64
N VAL A 143 20.44 23.92 -36.65
CA VAL A 143 20.52 25.38 -36.73
C VAL A 143 21.94 25.85 -36.47
N ASP A 144 22.50 26.56 -37.46
CA ASP A 144 23.83 27.15 -37.42
C ASP A 144 23.73 28.62 -36.98
N PHE A 145 24.52 28.97 -35.96
CA PHE A 145 24.67 30.32 -35.43
C PHE A 145 26.06 30.84 -35.80
N SER A 146 26.12 31.78 -36.73
CA SER A 146 27.36 32.40 -37.19
C SER A 146 27.39 33.91 -36.91
N ALA A 147 28.58 34.52 -36.92
CA ALA A 147 28.77 35.92 -36.54
C ALA A 147 28.20 36.23 -35.14
N THR A 148 28.35 35.29 -34.20
CA THR A 148 27.78 35.35 -32.85
C THR A 148 28.51 36.32 -31.92
N GLY A 149 29.81 36.54 -32.17
CA GLY A 149 30.71 37.30 -31.30
C GLY A 149 30.78 36.78 -29.86
N GLY A 150 30.35 35.54 -29.59
CA GLY A 150 30.25 34.97 -28.23
C GLY A 150 29.13 35.57 -27.37
N THR A 151 28.21 36.33 -27.97
CA THR A 151 27.13 37.05 -27.25
C THR A 151 25.80 36.29 -27.20
N VAL A 152 25.68 35.18 -27.96
CA VAL A 152 24.45 34.40 -28.05
C VAL A 152 24.24 33.57 -26.79
N LYS A 153 23.14 33.82 -26.08
CA LYS A 153 22.76 33.12 -24.84
C LYS A 153 21.27 32.76 -24.86
N ASN A 154 20.84 31.87 -23.95
CA ASN A 154 19.43 31.53 -23.71
C ASN A 154 18.65 31.12 -24.98
N VAL A 155 19.31 30.36 -25.87
CA VAL A 155 18.68 29.85 -27.10
C VAL A 155 17.59 28.86 -26.75
N ARG A 156 16.41 29.10 -27.31
CA ARG A 156 15.24 28.21 -27.29
C ARG A 156 14.77 27.97 -28.70
N ILE A 157 14.38 26.73 -28.99
CA ILE A 157 13.69 26.35 -30.23
C ILE A 157 12.38 25.71 -29.80
N VAL A 158 11.30 26.48 -29.89
CA VAL A 158 10.01 26.12 -29.29
C VAL A 158 9.08 25.52 -30.32
N ARG A 159 8.45 24.39 -29.98
CA ARG A 159 7.49 23.67 -30.82
C ARG A 159 6.32 24.56 -31.27
N PRO A 160 5.72 24.28 -32.45
CA PRO A 160 4.50 24.94 -32.87
C PRO A 160 3.40 24.85 -31.81
N GLY A 161 2.64 25.94 -31.62
CA GLY A 161 1.51 25.98 -30.68
C GLY A 161 1.85 26.37 -29.25
N TYR A 162 3.13 26.55 -28.90
CA TYR A 162 3.56 26.98 -27.56
C TYR A 162 3.99 28.45 -27.53
N ASN A 163 3.86 29.08 -26.37
CA ASN A 163 4.40 30.42 -26.14
C ASN A 163 5.93 30.37 -26.16
N ALA A 164 6.54 31.02 -27.16
CA ALA A 164 7.99 31.00 -27.34
C ALA A 164 8.76 31.73 -26.21
N ASP A 165 8.11 32.63 -25.49
CA ASP A 165 8.72 33.42 -24.41
C ASP A 165 8.68 32.75 -23.06
N ASN A 166 7.71 31.87 -22.86
CA ASN A 166 7.57 31.09 -21.64
C ASN A 166 6.92 29.74 -21.96
N PRO A 167 7.64 28.85 -22.68
CA PRO A 167 7.09 27.54 -22.98
C PRO A 167 6.99 26.72 -21.67
N PRO A 168 5.96 25.86 -21.51
CA PRO A 168 5.98 24.87 -20.45
C PRO A 168 7.22 23.98 -20.61
N LEU A 169 7.62 23.29 -19.53
CA LEU A 169 8.75 22.37 -19.60
C LEU A 169 8.47 21.24 -20.60
N LEU A 170 7.32 20.59 -20.44
CA LEU A 170 6.97 19.38 -21.15
C LEU A 170 6.10 19.65 -22.38
N HIS A 171 6.27 18.80 -23.38
CA HIS A 171 5.42 18.74 -24.56
C HIS A 171 4.10 18.03 -24.20
N ALA A 172 2.96 18.67 -24.45
CA ALA A 172 1.66 18.21 -23.99
C ALA A 172 1.28 16.76 -24.40
N PRO A 173 1.51 16.31 -25.66
CA PRO A 173 1.28 14.91 -26.03
C PRO A 173 2.10 13.91 -25.22
N TRP A 174 3.37 14.24 -24.94
CA TRP A 174 4.22 13.38 -24.11
C TRP A 174 3.77 13.41 -22.64
N GLN A 175 3.44 14.59 -22.12
CA GLN A 175 2.93 14.75 -20.76
C GLN A 175 1.62 13.97 -20.56
N ALA A 176 0.70 14.00 -21.53
CA ALA A 176 -0.54 13.22 -21.47
C ALA A 176 -0.29 11.71 -21.49
N HIS A 177 0.75 11.26 -22.19
CA HIS A 177 1.11 9.85 -22.28
C HIS A 177 1.79 9.32 -21.01
N ALA A 178 2.82 10.04 -20.53
CA ALA A 178 3.57 9.69 -19.33
C ALA A 178 2.77 9.97 -18.05
N GLY A 179 1.89 10.98 -18.05
CA GLY A 179 1.00 11.33 -16.95
C GLY A 179 -0.14 10.33 -16.68
N ARG A 180 -0.09 9.14 -17.29
CA ARG A 180 -0.97 8.01 -16.94
C ARG A 180 -0.39 7.14 -15.82
N PHE A 181 0.88 7.36 -15.46
CA PHE A 181 1.60 6.57 -14.46
C PHE A 181 1.76 7.37 -13.16
N PRO A 182 1.13 6.95 -12.04
CA PRO A 182 1.26 7.65 -10.77
C PRO A 182 2.67 7.72 -10.18
N VAL A 183 3.54 6.79 -10.57
CA VAL A 183 4.96 6.75 -10.15
C VAL A 183 5.86 6.77 -11.37
N LEU A 184 6.76 7.75 -11.45
CA LEU A 184 7.68 7.95 -12.56
C LEU A 184 9.12 7.77 -12.09
N ARG A 185 9.83 6.80 -12.68
CA ARG A 185 11.24 6.52 -12.37
C ARG A 185 12.16 7.19 -13.39
N PHE A 186 13.10 7.99 -12.88
CA PHE A 186 13.97 8.86 -13.66
C PHE A 186 15.35 8.25 -13.94
N LEU A 187 15.47 6.92 -13.89
CA LEU A 187 16.73 6.18 -14.03
C LEU A 187 17.58 6.64 -15.22
N ASP A 188 16.97 6.67 -16.42
CA ASP A 188 17.66 7.01 -17.67
C ASP A 188 17.83 8.51 -17.85
N TRP A 189 16.92 9.33 -17.31
CA TRP A 189 17.05 10.78 -17.33
C TRP A 189 18.33 11.22 -16.63
N THR A 190 18.64 10.61 -15.48
CA THR A 190 19.85 10.93 -14.70
C THR A 190 21.08 10.12 -15.12
N ARG A 191 20.96 9.30 -16.19
CA ARG A 191 21.97 8.33 -16.66
C ARG A 191 22.62 7.57 -15.51
N THR A 192 21.82 7.04 -14.59
CA THR A 192 22.32 6.44 -13.33
C THR A 192 23.46 5.46 -13.55
N ASN A 193 23.37 4.58 -14.55
CA ASN A 193 24.39 3.56 -14.87
C ASN A 193 25.71 4.13 -15.43
N GLY A 194 25.73 5.40 -15.85
CA GLY A 194 26.92 6.12 -16.30
C GLY A 194 27.26 7.34 -15.43
N ASN A 195 26.53 7.57 -14.33
CA ASN A 195 26.67 8.77 -13.51
C ASN A 195 27.83 8.61 -12.52
N ARG A 196 28.91 9.36 -12.76
CA ARG A 196 30.15 9.33 -11.96
C ARG A 196 30.23 10.44 -10.90
N SER A 197 29.12 11.09 -10.57
CA SER A 197 29.10 12.17 -9.58
C SER A 197 29.48 11.63 -8.19
N ILE A 198 30.40 12.33 -7.51
CA ILE A 198 30.82 12.01 -6.15
C ILE A 198 30.36 13.12 -5.20
N ALA A 199 30.77 14.37 -5.45
CA ALA A 199 30.39 15.54 -4.67
C ALA A 199 29.25 16.31 -5.35
N TRP A 200 28.52 17.14 -4.59
CA TRP A 200 27.39 17.92 -5.15
C TRP A 200 27.81 18.79 -6.35
N ALA A 201 29.04 19.30 -6.32
CA ALA A 201 29.61 20.08 -7.41
C ALA A 201 29.74 19.30 -8.73
N ASP A 202 29.77 17.97 -8.72
CA ASP A 202 29.93 17.14 -9.94
C ASP A 202 28.65 17.05 -10.76
N ARG A 203 27.49 17.27 -10.13
CA ARG A 203 26.16 17.11 -10.76
C ARG A 203 26.01 17.98 -12.02
N THR A 204 25.08 17.58 -12.87
CA THR A 204 24.62 18.46 -13.95
C THR A 204 23.87 19.66 -13.40
N THR A 205 24.30 20.86 -13.79
CA THR A 205 23.65 22.15 -13.53
C THR A 205 23.14 22.76 -14.85
N PRO A 206 22.31 23.83 -14.82
CA PRO A 206 21.95 24.61 -16.01
C PRO A 206 23.13 24.97 -16.90
N GLU A 207 24.24 25.37 -16.30
CA GLU A 207 25.47 25.80 -16.99
C GLU A 207 26.25 24.60 -17.55
N LYS A 208 26.17 23.43 -16.90
CA LYS A 208 26.90 22.22 -17.30
C LYS A 208 26.15 21.33 -18.29
N LEU A 209 24.84 21.55 -18.48
CA LEU A 209 23.96 20.70 -19.31
C LEU A 209 24.50 20.43 -20.72
N LYS A 210 25.23 21.39 -21.29
CA LYS A 210 25.78 21.31 -22.65
C LYS A 210 27.24 20.88 -22.70
N THR A 211 27.83 20.58 -21.55
CA THR A 211 29.16 19.97 -21.39
C THR A 211 29.07 18.51 -20.94
N GLN A 212 28.02 18.13 -20.20
CA GLN A 212 27.75 16.77 -19.74
C GLN A 212 26.64 16.15 -20.60
N GLN A 213 27.00 15.12 -21.36
CA GLN A 213 26.15 14.58 -22.42
C GLN A 213 24.90 13.88 -21.85
N TYR A 214 23.72 14.47 -22.13
CA TYR A 214 22.38 13.89 -21.90
C TYR A 214 22.06 13.43 -20.46
N ILE A 215 22.55 14.14 -19.45
CA ILE A 215 22.17 13.91 -18.05
C ILE A 215 21.20 15.01 -17.63
N ALA A 216 19.97 14.65 -17.26
CA ALA A 216 18.99 15.59 -16.73
C ALA A 216 19.46 16.16 -15.39
N GLN A 217 19.15 17.44 -15.18
CA GLN A 217 19.30 18.09 -13.89
C GLN A 217 18.23 17.58 -12.92
N TRP A 218 18.57 17.50 -11.63
CA TRP A 218 17.59 17.21 -10.58
C TRP A 218 16.47 18.24 -10.56
N GLU A 219 16.77 19.49 -10.88
CA GLU A 219 15.79 20.55 -11.06
C GLU A 219 14.75 20.17 -12.13
N THR A 220 15.19 19.68 -13.28
CA THR A 220 14.30 19.23 -14.38
C THR A 220 13.49 17.99 -13.98
N VAL A 221 14.08 17.05 -13.24
CA VAL A 221 13.38 15.87 -12.71
C VAL A 221 12.23 16.29 -11.80
N ILE A 222 12.48 17.20 -10.86
CA ILE A 222 11.47 17.70 -9.91
C ILE A 222 10.37 18.48 -10.64
N ASP A 223 10.75 19.35 -11.59
CA ASP A 223 9.78 20.13 -12.35
C ASP A 223 8.88 19.24 -13.22
N ALA A 224 9.42 18.16 -13.78
CA ALA A 224 8.63 17.18 -14.53
C ALA A 224 7.64 16.45 -13.61
N ALA A 225 8.08 15.95 -12.45
CA ALA A 225 7.21 15.32 -11.46
C ALA A 225 6.09 16.26 -10.99
N ASN A 226 6.43 17.52 -10.67
CA ASN A 226 5.46 18.54 -10.29
C ASN A 226 4.48 18.89 -11.40
N ALA A 227 4.96 19.02 -12.65
CA ALA A 227 4.11 19.34 -13.79
C ALA A 227 3.12 18.22 -14.12
N MET A 228 3.50 16.96 -13.86
CA MET A 228 2.63 15.79 -14.05
C MET A 228 1.76 15.50 -12.82
N GLY A 229 2.15 15.97 -11.63
CA GLY A 229 1.44 15.67 -10.38
C GLY A 229 1.63 14.22 -9.93
N HIS A 230 2.82 13.65 -10.16
CA HIS A 230 3.12 12.24 -9.91
C HIS A 230 4.38 12.04 -9.07
N ASP A 231 4.42 10.92 -8.35
CA ASP A 231 5.54 10.58 -7.46
C ASP A 231 6.83 10.37 -8.25
N ALA A 232 7.95 10.77 -7.67
CA ALA A 232 9.26 10.69 -8.31
C ALA A 232 10.06 9.52 -7.73
N TRP A 233 10.45 8.56 -8.56
CA TRP A 233 11.42 7.53 -8.20
C TRP A 233 12.80 7.89 -8.74
N ILE A 234 13.75 8.03 -7.83
CA ILE A 234 15.12 8.46 -8.12
C ILE A 234 16.14 7.41 -7.72
N ASN A 235 17.27 7.45 -8.41
CA ASN A 235 18.41 6.59 -8.14
C ASN A 235 19.60 7.45 -7.69
N ILE A 236 20.14 7.14 -6.52
CA ILE A 236 21.34 7.80 -5.99
C ILE A 236 22.56 7.25 -6.74
N PRO A 237 23.45 8.11 -7.30
CA PRO A 237 24.69 7.65 -7.92
C PRO A 237 25.52 6.83 -6.94
N VAL A 238 26.10 5.71 -7.42
CA VAL A 238 26.77 4.72 -6.57
C VAL A 238 27.93 5.30 -5.75
N GLN A 239 28.63 6.30 -6.31
CA GLN A 239 29.79 6.94 -5.67
C GLN A 239 29.45 8.24 -4.92
N ALA A 240 28.17 8.64 -4.89
CA ALA A 240 27.76 9.88 -4.23
C ALA A 240 28.12 9.86 -2.73
N ASN A 241 28.85 10.90 -2.30
CA ASN A 241 29.18 11.12 -0.90
C ASN A 241 27.95 11.69 -0.14
N ASP A 242 28.07 11.78 1.19
CA ASP A 242 26.96 12.25 2.03
C ASP A 242 26.58 13.71 1.77
N GLU A 243 27.53 14.54 1.33
CA GLU A 243 27.29 15.94 0.95
C GLU A 243 26.39 16.03 -0.29
N TYR A 244 26.65 15.22 -1.32
CA TYR A 244 25.79 15.10 -2.49
C TYR A 244 24.37 14.66 -2.08
N VAL A 245 24.25 13.61 -1.27
CA VAL A 245 22.94 13.07 -0.85
C VAL A 245 22.17 14.09 -0.01
N THR A 246 22.86 14.80 0.90
CA THR A 246 22.26 15.84 1.75
C THR A 246 21.70 17.00 0.90
N ASN A 247 22.48 17.46 -0.07
CA ASN A 247 22.06 18.55 -0.96
C ASN A 247 20.92 18.13 -1.89
N LEU A 248 20.95 16.89 -2.40
CA LEU A 248 19.85 16.34 -3.19
C LEU A 248 18.56 16.23 -2.36
N ALA A 249 18.64 15.67 -1.15
CA ALA A 249 17.51 15.58 -0.23
C ALA A 249 16.93 16.97 0.09
N THR A 250 17.79 17.97 0.26
CA THR A 250 17.39 19.37 0.51
C THR A 250 16.65 19.95 -0.69
N LEU A 251 17.21 19.80 -1.89
CA LEU A 251 16.58 20.27 -3.13
C LEU A 251 15.19 19.65 -3.35
N LEU A 252 15.07 18.33 -3.14
CA LEU A 252 13.79 17.63 -3.25
C LEU A 252 12.79 18.13 -2.21
N ARG A 253 13.20 18.34 -0.95
CA ARG A 253 12.31 18.81 0.12
C ARG A 253 11.70 20.16 -0.22
N ASP A 254 12.54 21.06 -0.71
CA ASP A 254 12.19 22.47 -0.88
C ASP A 254 11.38 22.71 -2.17
N ARG A 255 11.48 21.80 -3.15
CA ARG A 255 10.94 22.02 -4.49
C ARG A 255 9.92 20.97 -4.97
N LEU A 256 9.95 19.74 -4.47
CA LEU A 256 8.94 18.74 -4.81
C LEU A 256 7.61 19.09 -4.13
N SER A 257 6.51 19.01 -4.87
CA SER A 257 5.18 19.31 -4.35
C SER A 257 4.90 18.57 -3.04
N PRO A 258 4.29 19.22 -2.02
CA PRO A 258 3.97 18.59 -0.74
C PRO A 258 3.07 17.35 -0.85
N SER A 259 2.27 17.26 -1.92
CA SER A 259 1.37 16.12 -2.18
C SER A 259 2.05 14.90 -2.80
N LEU A 260 3.31 15.02 -3.21
CA LEU A 260 4.05 13.98 -3.94
C LEU A 260 5.08 13.30 -3.04
N ASN A 261 5.28 12.02 -3.28
CA ASN A 261 6.26 11.17 -2.61
C ASN A 261 7.52 11.03 -3.48
N VAL A 262 8.63 10.71 -2.82
CA VAL A 262 9.90 10.37 -3.47
C VAL A 262 10.32 8.96 -3.10
N TYR A 263 10.48 8.10 -4.10
CA TYR A 263 11.07 6.77 -3.94
C TYR A 263 12.57 6.87 -4.15
N VAL A 264 13.35 6.35 -3.20
CA VAL A 264 14.81 6.51 -3.18
C VAL A 264 15.46 5.14 -3.30
N GLU A 265 16.15 4.92 -4.40
CA GLU A 265 16.91 3.70 -4.69
C GLU A 265 18.42 4.01 -4.69
N TYR A 266 19.24 3.12 -4.15
CA TYR A 266 20.70 3.26 -4.19
C TYR A 266 21.27 2.55 -5.42
N GLY A 267 21.76 3.32 -6.40
CA GLY A 267 22.22 2.80 -7.68
C GLY A 267 21.09 2.20 -8.52
N ASN A 268 21.45 1.24 -9.37
CA ASN A 268 20.52 0.43 -10.17
C ASN A 268 21.15 -0.96 -10.34
N GLU A 269 20.36 -2.01 -10.10
CA GLU A 269 20.79 -3.41 -10.24
C GLU A 269 22.20 -3.72 -9.69
N LEU A 270 22.50 -3.30 -8.45
CA LEU A 270 23.82 -3.51 -7.82
C LEU A 270 24.13 -4.99 -7.50
N TRP A 271 23.34 -5.90 -8.03
CA TRP A 271 23.53 -7.34 -8.08
C TRP A 271 24.06 -7.84 -9.44
N ASN A 272 23.95 -7.04 -10.50
CA ASN A 272 24.29 -7.42 -11.86
C ASN A 272 25.77 -7.13 -12.17
N PHE A 273 26.63 -8.13 -11.98
CA PHE A 273 28.06 -8.03 -12.29
C PHE A 273 28.38 -8.09 -13.79
N SER A 274 27.40 -8.41 -14.64
CA SER A 274 27.59 -8.55 -16.09
C SER A 274 27.62 -7.21 -16.83
N LEU A 275 27.23 -6.10 -16.20
CA LEU A 275 27.34 -4.77 -16.77
C LEU A 275 28.81 -4.36 -16.87
N ARG A 276 29.52 -4.67 -17.97
CA ARG A 276 30.97 -4.36 -18.09
C ARG A 276 31.21 -2.91 -18.51
N ASP A 277 32.37 -2.39 -18.10
CA ASP A 277 32.91 -1.08 -18.56
C ASP A 277 33.02 -1.00 -20.10
N THR A 278 33.10 -2.16 -20.79
CA THR A 278 33.38 -2.28 -22.24
C THR A 278 32.16 -2.64 -23.09
N ASP A 279 31.05 -3.08 -22.50
CA ASP A 279 30.01 -3.81 -23.27
C ASP A 279 28.99 -2.91 -23.98
N MET A 280 29.14 -1.59 -23.90
CA MET A 280 28.21 -0.63 -24.50
C MET A 280 28.89 0.62 -25.10
N ASP A 281 30.20 0.55 -25.35
CA ASP A 281 30.98 1.63 -25.98
C ASP A 281 30.37 2.12 -27.31
N ASN A 282 29.55 1.31 -27.96
CA ASN A 282 29.04 1.56 -29.31
C ASN A 282 27.60 2.08 -29.42
N MET A 283 26.86 2.30 -28.34
CA MET A 283 25.50 2.85 -28.51
C MET A 283 25.38 4.35 -28.34
N ASN A 284 26.21 5.02 -27.51
CA ASN A 284 26.04 6.46 -27.25
C ASN A 284 27.28 7.18 -26.65
N GLY A 285 28.49 6.62 -26.81
CA GLY A 285 29.74 7.30 -26.43
C GLY A 285 29.95 7.57 -24.93
N GLY A 286 29.24 6.85 -24.05
CA GLY A 286 29.47 6.86 -22.61
C GLY A 286 29.90 5.49 -22.13
N THR A 287 31.04 5.41 -21.42
CA THR A 287 31.45 4.20 -20.70
C THR A 287 30.39 3.87 -19.65
N PHE A 288 29.67 2.75 -19.80
CA PHE A 288 28.90 2.21 -18.69
C PHE A 288 29.86 1.88 -17.56
N PHE A 289 29.43 2.04 -16.31
CA PHE A 289 30.28 1.79 -15.15
C PHE A 289 29.65 0.70 -14.28
N ASN A 290 30.41 -0.34 -13.90
CA ASN A 290 29.85 -1.47 -13.14
C ASN A 290 29.66 -1.11 -11.64
N GLY A 291 28.49 -0.56 -11.30
CA GLY A 291 28.12 -0.19 -9.94
C GLY A 291 28.19 -1.35 -8.94
N ALA A 292 27.77 -2.56 -9.36
CA ALA A 292 27.82 -3.76 -8.52
C ALA A 292 29.26 -4.10 -8.09
N THR A 293 30.23 -3.94 -9.00
CA THR A 293 31.65 -4.20 -8.75
C THR A 293 32.25 -3.20 -7.76
N ILE A 294 32.00 -1.88 -7.89
CA ILE A 294 32.43 -0.91 -6.85
C ILE A 294 31.86 -1.32 -5.51
N ASN A 295 30.56 -1.57 -5.48
CA ASN A 295 29.87 -1.81 -4.22
C ASN A 295 30.44 -3.06 -3.52
N ARG A 296 30.71 -4.13 -4.27
CA ARG A 296 31.42 -5.32 -3.77
C ARG A 296 32.83 -4.99 -3.29
N ASP A 297 33.61 -4.25 -4.05
CA ASP A 297 35.02 -3.97 -3.72
C ASP A 297 35.15 -3.06 -2.49
N LEU A 298 34.29 -2.06 -2.36
CA LEU A 298 34.16 -1.24 -1.14
C LEU A 298 33.72 -2.08 0.07
N ALA A 299 32.83 -3.06 -0.13
CA ALA A 299 32.41 -3.95 0.94
C ALA A 299 33.52 -4.89 1.39
N ALA A 300 34.27 -5.45 0.43
CA ALA A 300 35.40 -6.34 0.68
C ALA A 300 36.54 -5.62 1.43
N ALA A 301 36.76 -4.35 1.12
CA ALA A 301 37.74 -3.49 1.80
C ALA A 301 37.32 -3.07 3.22
N SER A 302 36.09 -3.36 3.66
CA SER A 302 35.62 -2.98 5.00
C SER A 302 36.39 -3.73 6.11
N PRO A 303 36.71 -3.06 7.25
CA PRO A 303 37.44 -3.67 8.37
C PRO A 303 36.77 -4.93 8.92
N GLY A 304 37.54 -5.78 9.61
CA GLY A 304 37.04 -7.02 10.21
C GLY A 304 35.89 -6.84 11.21
N GLY A 305 35.82 -5.68 11.90
CA GLY A 305 34.72 -5.32 12.81
C GLY A 305 33.52 -4.65 12.14
N SER A 306 33.46 -4.63 10.81
CA SER A 306 32.33 -4.07 10.06
C SER A 306 31.03 -4.85 10.32
N PRO A 307 29.87 -4.18 10.45
CA PRO A 307 28.58 -4.87 10.58
C PRO A 307 28.26 -5.75 9.37
N LEU A 308 28.88 -5.50 8.20
CA LEU A 308 28.76 -6.38 7.02
C LEU A 308 29.19 -7.82 7.32
N ARG A 309 30.01 -8.04 8.35
CA ARG A 309 30.58 -9.34 8.76
C ARG A 309 29.96 -9.85 10.07
N PHE A 310 28.72 -9.48 10.40
CA PHE A 310 28.08 -9.83 11.68
C PHE A 310 28.01 -11.34 11.98
N ASP A 311 27.96 -12.18 10.94
CA ASP A 311 27.98 -13.65 11.02
C ASP A 311 29.35 -14.27 10.67
N GLY A 312 30.40 -13.45 10.57
CA GLY A 312 31.77 -13.87 10.28
C GLY A 312 32.07 -14.17 8.81
N THR A 313 31.11 -13.99 7.88
CA THR A 313 31.38 -14.25 6.45
C THR A 313 32.48 -13.35 5.87
N THR A 314 33.25 -13.90 4.95
CA THR A 314 34.28 -13.16 4.18
C THR A 314 34.01 -13.12 2.68
N ASP A 315 32.89 -13.69 2.23
CA ASP A 315 32.53 -13.71 0.80
C ASP A 315 32.21 -12.30 0.29
N ALA A 316 33.04 -11.81 -0.63
CA ALA A 316 32.96 -10.43 -1.12
C ALA A 316 31.60 -10.10 -1.77
N THR A 317 30.98 -11.07 -2.44
CA THR A 317 29.67 -10.90 -3.10
C THR A 317 28.56 -10.70 -2.06
N THR A 318 28.51 -11.54 -1.05
CA THR A 318 27.59 -11.42 0.10
C THR A 318 27.77 -10.08 0.81
N LEU A 319 29.02 -9.67 1.07
CA LEU A 319 29.33 -8.37 1.65
C LEU A 319 28.85 -7.21 0.75
N GLY A 320 28.97 -7.37 -0.57
CA GLY A 320 28.42 -6.44 -1.55
C GLY A 320 26.90 -6.26 -1.40
N PHE A 321 26.13 -7.34 -1.39
CA PHE A 321 24.67 -7.26 -1.22
C PHE A 321 24.28 -6.60 0.11
N ARG A 322 24.96 -6.96 1.20
CA ARG A 322 24.79 -6.30 2.51
C ARG A 322 25.09 -4.80 2.44
N ARG A 323 26.16 -4.40 1.73
CA ARG A 323 26.53 -2.99 1.58
C ARG A 323 25.46 -2.18 0.84
N VAL A 324 24.71 -2.77 -0.09
CA VAL A 324 23.58 -2.08 -0.73
C VAL A 324 22.57 -1.62 0.32
N ALA A 325 22.17 -2.52 1.22
CA ALA A 325 21.25 -2.18 2.31
C ALA A 325 21.86 -1.20 3.31
N LEU A 326 23.14 -1.37 3.67
CA LEU A 326 23.83 -0.44 4.56
C LEU A 326 23.85 0.98 4.00
N ARG A 327 24.24 1.13 2.72
CA ARG A 327 24.33 2.44 2.08
C ARG A 327 22.95 3.06 1.87
N LEU A 328 21.93 2.26 1.53
CA LEU A 328 20.56 2.77 1.44
C LEU A 328 20.04 3.22 2.81
N LYS A 329 20.39 2.53 3.90
CA LYS A 329 20.08 2.94 5.27
C LYS A 329 20.74 4.28 5.61
N GLU A 330 22.01 4.48 5.28
CA GLU A 330 22.70 5.77 5.47
C GLU A 330 22.04 6.89 4.67
N VAL A 331 21.66 6.62 3.41
CA VAL A 331 20.89 7.56 2.58
C VAL A 331 19.55 7.88 3.27
N SER A 332 18.83 6.88 3.77
CA SER A 332 17.58 7.06 4.49
C SER A 332 17.76 7.93 5.74
N ASP A 333 18.84 7.77 6.52
CA ASP A 333 19.15 8.62 7.66
C ASP A 333 19.42 10.09 7.28
N ILE A 334 20.09 10.32 6.15
CA ILE A 334 20.33 11.68 5.64
C ILE A 334 19.00 12.32 5.27
N PHE A 335 18.15 11.60 4.52
CA PHE A 335 16.79 12.09 4.22
C PHE A 335 15.98 12.33 5.49
N LYS A 336 16.07 11.44 6.49
CA LYS A 336 15.42 11.58 7.80
C LYS A 336 15.85 12.85 8.52
N THR A 337 17.14 13.20 8.44
CA THR A 337 17.70 14.42 9.03
C THR A 337 17.17 15.67 8.32
N VAL A 338 17.02 15.62 6.99
CA VAL A 338 16.60 16.76 6.17
C VAL A 338 15.08 16.97 6.17
N TRP A 339 14.29 15.88 6.15
CA TRP A 339 12.82 15.88 6.00
C TRP A 339 12.07 15.63 7.31
N GLY A 340 12.76 15.16 8.35
CA GLY A 340 12.16 14.74 9.61
C GLY A 340 11.75 13.26 9.62
N ALA A 341 11.72 12.68 10.83
CA ALA A 341 11.42 11.25 11.03
C ALA A 341 10.04 10.84 10.51
N ALA A 342 9.03 11.69 10.67
CA ALA A 342 7.67 11.42 10.22
C ALA A 342 7.52 11.32 8.68
N ALA A 343 8.52 11.82 7.93
CA ALA A 343 8.51 11.76 6.47
C ALA A 343 9.02 10.42 5.91
N ILE A 344 9.77 9.64 6.70
CA ILE A 344 10.28 8.33 6.26
C ILE A 344 9.11 7.34 6.20
N ASN A 345 9.07 6.57 5.10
CA ASN A 345 8.03 5.62 4.73
C ASN A 345 6.62 6.22 4.52
N THR A 346 6.46 7.53 4.63
CA THR A 346 5.24 8.26 4.26
C THR A 346 5.44 9.03 2.96
N ARG A 347 6.36 10.00 2.96
CA ARG A 347 6.76 10.86 1.83
C ARG A 347 8.07 10.44 1.17
N VAL A 348 9.06 10.03 1.96
CA VAL A 348 10.34 9.49 1.48
C VAL A 348 10.27 7.99 1.61
N ARG A 349 10.40 7.26 0.50
CA ARG A 349 10.20 5.82 0.41
C ARG A 349 11.48 5.12 -0.05
N PRO A 350 12.40 4.77 0.85
CA PRO A 350 13.60 4.04 0.48
C PRO A 350 13.26 2.63 -0.01
N VAL A 351 13.80 2.23 -1.17
CA VAL A 351 13.52 0.94 -1.82
C VAL A 351 14.80 0.11 -1.91
N LEU A 352 14.83 -1.04 -1.24
CA LEU A 352 15.94 -1.97 -1.30
C LEU A 352 15.84 -2.85 -2.55
N ALA A 353 16.65 -2.52 -3.56
CA ALA A 353 16.65 -3.23 -4.83
C ALA A 353 17.39 -4.58 -4.79
N GLY A 354 16.78 -5.59 -5.44
CA GLY A 354 17.39 -6.88 -5.75
C GLY A 354 16.85 -7.47 -7.05
N GLN A 355 16.73 -8.79 -7.12
CA GLN A 355 16.37 -9.52 -8.33
C GLN A 355 15.27 -10.54 -8.02
N MET A 356 14.19 -10.56 -8.82
CA MET A 356 13.09 -11.51 -8.55
C MET A 356 13.53 -12.96 -8.67
N ALA A 357 14.42 -13.27 -9.61
CA ALA A 357 14.97 -14.62 -9.79
C ALA A 357 15.96 -15.04 -8.69
N ASN A 358 16.38 -14.12 -7.81
CA ASN A 358 17.35 -14.38 -6.76
C ASN A 358 17.08 -13.57 -5.50
N SER A 359 16.18 -14.09 -4.65
CA SER A 359 15.81 -13.48 -3.38
C SER A 359 16.96 -13.36 -2.38
N PHE A 360 18.06 -14.09 -2.56
CA PHE A 360 19.23 -14.04 -1.66
C PHE A 360 19.79 -12.61 -1.55
N ILE A 361 19.70 -11.82 -2.63
CA ILE A 361 20.21 -10.44 -2.68
C ILE A 361 19.51 -9.55 -1.63
N VAL A 362 18.17 -9.49 -1.65
CA VAL A 362 17.40 -8.70 -0.67
C VAL A 362 17.46 -9.33 0.72
N SER A 363 17.52 -10.65 0.78
CA SER A 363 17.61 -11.41 2.03
C SER A 363 18.84 -11.02 2.86
N GLU A 364 20.01 -10.96 2.24
CA GLU A 364 21.24 -10.59 2.93
C GLU A 364 21.24 -9.12 3.38
N GLY A 365 20.65 -8.23 2.58
CA GLY A 365 20.44 -6.83 2.96
C GLY A 365 19.53 -6.68 4.18
N LEU A 366 18.41 -7.40 4.21
CA LEU A 366 17.48 -7.39 5.34
C LEU A 366 18.09 -8.01 6.59
N ARG A 367 18.82 -9.12 6.47
CA ARG A 367 19.52 -9.75 7.60
C ARG A 367 20.59 -8.84 8.18
N LEU A 368 21.34 -8.11 7.35
CA LEU A 368 22.27 -7.11 7.87
C LEU A 368 21.55 -6.12 8.78
N VAL A 369 20.41 -5.60 8.36
CA VAL A 369 19.68 -4.57 9.11
C VAL A 369 19.05 -5.14 10.38
N ASP A 370 18.37 -6.28 10.28
CA ASP A 370 17.69 -6.92 11.40
C ASP A 370 18.67 -7.58 12.38
N GLU A 371 19.52 -8.50 11.92
CA GLU A 371 20.44 -9.28 12.76
C GLU A 371 21.75 -8.52 13.04
N GLY A 372 22.32 -7.91 12.00
CA GLY A 372 23.65 -7.29 12.09
C GLY A 372 23.67 -5.92 12.78
N LEU A 373 22.61 -5.13 12.60
CA LEU A 373 22.47 -3.80 13.22
C LEU A 373 21.45 -3.78 14.37
N GLY A 374 20.60 -4.81 14.51
CA GLY A 374 19.55 -4.84 15.52
C GLY A 374 18.42 -3.83 15.25
N ILE A 375 18.17 -3.50 13.98
CA ILE A 375 17.18 -2.49 13.57
C ILE A 375 16.07 -3.18 12.77
N LYS A 376 14.81 -2.89 13.10
CA LYS A 376 13.69 -3.43 12.30
C LYS A 376 13.68 -2.81 10.88
N PRO A 377 13.70 -3.60 9.81
CA PRO A 377 13.80 -3.07 8.44
C PRO A 377 12.68 -2.10 8.02
N ASP A 378 11.45 -2.27 8.50
CA ASP A 378 10.31 -1.37 8.25
C ASP A 378 10.45 0.04 8.83
N THR A 379 11.43 0.26 9.70
CA THR A 379 11.75 1.62 10.20
C THR A 379 12.67 2.40 9.26
N ILE A 380 13.23 1.74 8.24
CA ILE A 380 14.21 2.31 7.30
C ILE A 380 13.70 2.20 5.87
N PHE A 381 13.24 1.02 5.47
CA PHE A 381 12.84 0.71 4.10
C PHE A 381 11.32 0.74 3.98
N TYR A 382 10.84 1.27 2.86
CA TYR A 382 9.42 1.22 2.49
C TYR A 382 9.11 -0.09 1.77
N ALA A 383 10.03 -0.53 0.91
CA ALA A 383 9.84 -1.70 0.07
C ALA A 383 11.16 -2.44 -0.20
N ILE A 384 11.02 -3.74 -0.51
CA ILE A 384 12.01 -4.48 -1.30
C ILE A 384 11.55 -4.55 -2.75
N SER A 385 12.50 -4.71 -3.67
CA SER A 385 12.14 -4.74 -5.09
C SER A 385 12.91 -5.75 -5.93
N GLY A 386 12.30 -6.14 -7.06
CA GLY A 386 12.88 -7.04 -8.06
C GLY A 386 12.24 -6.84 -9.42
N ALA A 387 12.97 -7.09 -10.51
CA ALA A 387 12.44 -7.03 -11.87
C ALA A 387 11.81 -8.37 -12.32
N PRO A 388 10.51 -8.45 -12.67
CA PRO A 388 9.86 -9.64 -13.20
C PRO A 388 9.88 -9.65 -14.74
N TYR A 389 11.04 -9.49 -15.38
CA TYR A 389 11.11 -9.57 -16.83
C TYR A 389 10.61 -10.92 -17.33
N ILE A 390 9.83 -10.87 -18.41
CA ILE A 390 9.47 -12.05 -19.15
C ILE A 390 10.47 -12.23 -20.27
N PHE A 391 11.25 -13.29 -20.17
CA PHE A 391 12.02 -13.81 -21.28
C PHE A 391 11.13 -14.78 -22.06
N ALA A 392 11.24 -14.83 -23.39
CA ALA A 392 10.59 -15.88 -24.18
C ALA A 392 11.28 -17.26 -24.00
N SER A 393 11.98 -17.47 -22.88
CA SER A 393 12.82 -18.62 -22.54
C SER A 393 12.07 -19.94 -22.35
N ALA A 394 10.74 -19.93 -22.53
CA ALA A 394 9.90 -21.12 -22.50
C ALA A 394 9.78 -21.82 -23.87
N ILE A 395 10.42 -21.28 -24.92
CA ILE A 395 10.68 -22.06 -26.14
C ILE A 395 11.76 -23.10 -25.78
N PRO A 396 11.56 -24.41 -26.06
CA PRO A 396 12.51 -25.46 -25.67
C PRO A 396 13.88 -25.18 -26.29
N ASP A 397 14.95 -25.17 -25.49
CA ASP A 397 16.40 -25.19 -25.84
C ASP A 397 17.29 -24.08 -25.21
N GLY A 398 16.77 -23.29 -24.25
CA GLY A 398 17.64 -22.58 -23.28
C GLY A 398 18.34 -21.30 -23.75
N ASN A 399 18.05 -20.77 -24.94
CA ASN A 399 18.45 -19.44 -25.44
C ASN A 399 17.42 -18.91 -26.45
N ALA A 400 16.18 -18.72 -25.99
CA ALA A 400 15.04 -19.14 -26.79
C ALA A 400 14.40 -18.10 -27.73
N ASP A 401 14.73 -16.80 -27.65
CA ASP A 401 14.37 -15.80 -28.69
C ASP A 401 15.52 -15.50 -29.68
N GLU A 402 16.73 -15.98 -29.37
CA GLU A 402 17.93 -15.84 -30.19
C GLU A 402 18.24 -17.07 -31.06
N GLY A 403 17.44 -18.14 -30.97
CA GLY A 403 17.49 -19.25 -31.91
C GLY A 403 17.19 -18.78 -33.33
N ALA A 404 17.99 -19.15 -34.33
CA ALA A 404 17.81 -18.64 -35.69
C ALA A 404 16.47 -19.11 -36.31
N GLY A 405 15.73 -18.19 -36.93
CA GLY A 405 14.56 -18.52 -37.77
C GLY A 405 13.22 -18.63 -37.03
N LEU A 406 13.10 -18.01 -35.85
CA LEU A 406 11.85 -18.03 -35.09
C LEU A 406 10.76 -17.20 -35.77
N THR A 407 9.53 -17.71 -35.71
CA THR A 407 8.33 -16.99 -36.13
C THR A 407 7.79 -16.09 -35.03
N ALA A 408 6.96 -15.09 -35.39
CA ALA A 408 6.32 -14.22 -34.42
C ALA A 408 5.43 -15.01 -33.43
N GLN A 409 4.72 -16.03 -33.90
CA GLN A 409 3.86 -16.85 -33.03
C GLN A 409 4.68 -17.65 -32.01
N GLN A 410 5.82 -18.23 -32.40
CA GLN A 410 6.69 -18.93 -31.44
C GLN A 410 7.18 -17.99 -30.33
N ILE A 411 7.50 -16.74 -30.68
CA ILE A 411 7.88 -15.71 -29.70
C ILE A 411 6.71 -15.38 -28.77
N LEU A 412 5.49 -15.21 -29.31
CA LEU A 412 4.28 -14.98 -28.50
C LEU A 412 3.98 -16.13 -27.55
N ASP A 413 4.07 -17.36 -28.01
CA ASP A 413 3.88 -18.56 -27.19
C ASP A 413 4.93 -18.61 -26.08
N GLY A 414 6.19 -18.29 -26.39
CA GLY A 414 7.27 -18.17 -25.43
C GLY A 414 7.04 -17.10 -24.37
N MET A 415 6.51 -15.93 -24.76
CA MET A 415 6.14 -14.84 -23.84
C MET A 415 4.97 -15.25 -22.93
N ALA A 416 3.91 -15.84 -23.48
CA ALA A 416 2.76 -16.33 -22.72
C ALA A 416 3.15 -17.42 -21.73
N ALA A 417 3.97 -18.38 -22.17
CA ALA A 417 4.52 -19.40 -21.31
C ALA A 417 5.48 -18.81 -20.27
N GLY A 418 6.23 -17.75 -20.60
CA GLY A 418 7.06 -17.02 -19.65
C GLY A 418 6.25 -16.37 -18.52
N VAL A 419 5.06 -15.82 -18.81
CA VAL A 419 4.10 -15.36 -17.78
C VAL A 419 3.62 -16.53 -16.93
N ALA A 420 3.14 -17.59 -17.58
CA ALA A 420 2.61 -18.78 -16.89
C ALA A 420 3.67 -19.52 -16.06
N ASN A 421 4.95 -19.42 -16.45
CA ASN A 421 6.13 -20.02 -15.80
C ASN A 421 6.91 -19.03 -14.93
N SER A 422 6.52 -17.76 -14.87
CA SER A 422 7.04 -16.82 -13.87
C SER A 422 6.89 -17.39 -12.44
N PRO A 423 5.82 -18.16 -12.14
CA PRO A 423 5.71 -19.01 -10.96
C PRO A 423 6.06 -20.51 -11.21
N SER A 424 6.96 -20.86 -12.14
CA SER A 424 7.38 -22.28 -12.32
C SER A 424 8.03 -22.83 -11.06
N GLU A 425 7.95 -24.14 -10.79
CA GLU A 425 8.39 -24.74 -9.51
C GLU A 425 9.82 -24.35 -9.06
N SER A 426 10.72 -24.00 -9.99
CA SER A 426 12.06 -23.49 -9.69
C SER A 426 12.10 -22.01 -9.28
N ASN A 427 11.23 -21.15 -9.80
CA ASN A 427 11.18 -19.70 -9.52
C ASN A 427 10.04 -19.28 -8.58
N ALA A 428 8.98 -20.07 -8.45
CA ALA A 428 7.87 -19.87 -7.50
C ALA A 428 8.40 -19.64 -6.09
N TYR A 429 9.44 -20.40 -5.72
CA TYR A 429 10.12 -20.22 -4.45
C TYR A 429 10.63 -18.79 -4.24
N GLN A 430 11.17 -18.15 -5.28
CA GLN A 430 11.74 -16.80 -5.19
C GLN A 430 10.66 -15.74 -5.01
N TYR A 431 9.53 -15.84 -5.73
CA TYR A 431 8.38 -14.97 -5.53
C TYR A 431 7.76 -15.17 -4.13
N ILE A 432 7.59 -16.42 -3.70
CA ILE A 432 7.11 -16.75 -2.35
C ILE A 432 8.08 -16.25 -1.27
N THR A 433 9.40 -16.25 -1.51
CA THR A 433 10.35 -15.68 -0.54
C THR A 433 10.31 -14.15 -0.52
N HIS A 434 10.17 -13.45 -1.65
CA HIS A 434 9.92 -12.00 -1.60
C HIS A 434 8.61 -11.67 -0.87
N ALA A 435 7.53 -12.40 -1.15
CA ALA A 435 6.27 -12.28 -0.43
C ALA A 435 6.43 -12.53 1.07
N GLY A 436 7.15 -13.60 1.44
CA GLY A 436 7.44 -13.94 2.84
C GLY A 436 8.32 -12.91 3.56
N LEU A 437 9.34 -12.38 2.90
CA LEU A 437 10.19 -11.31 3.45
C LEU A 437 9.39 -10.01 3.62
N GLY A 438 8.59 -9.64 2.62
CA GLY A 438 7.69 -8.50 2.69
C GLY A 438 6.71 -8.64 3.85
N ALA A 439 6.05 -9.80 3.96
CA ALA A 439 5.13 -10.07 5.04
C ALA A 439 5.83 -10.07 6.42
N TRP A 440 6.95 -10.79 6.54
CA TRP A 440 7.69 -10.91 7.78
C TRP A 440 8.15 -9.55 8.32
N TYR A 441 8.73 -8.71 7.47
CA TYR A 441 9.25 -7.42 7.89
C TYR A 441 8.26 -6.27 7.76
N GLY A 442 7.02 -6.49 7.29
CA GLY A 442 6.05 -5.41 7.05
C GLY A 442 6.41 -4.50 5.88
N LEU A 443 7.19 -4.99 4.91
CA LEU A 443 7.65 -4.23 3.74
C LEU A 443 6.76 -4.49 2.52
N LYS A 444 6.64 -3.49 1.65
CA LYS A 444 6.02 -3.69 0.34
C LYS A 444 6.98 -4.46 -0.58
N VAL A 445 6.43 -5.15 -1.58
CA VAL A 445 7.20 -5.75 -2.68
C VAL A 445 6.83 -5.02 -3.95
N VAL A 446 7.81 -4.43 -4.63
CA VAL A 446 7.60 -3.60 -5.84
C VAL A 446 8.54 -4.02 -6.98
N ALA A 447 8.17 -3.74 -8.22
CA ALA A 447 9.07 -3.89 -9.35
C ALA A 447 9.60 -2.52 -9.79
N TYR A 448 10.92 -2.35 -9.77
CA TYR A 448 11.57 -1.13 -10.30
C TYR A 448 11.55 -1.10 -11.82
N GLU A 449 11.35 -2.25 -12.46
CA GLU A 449 11.08 -2.40 -13.88
C GLU A 449 10.45 -3.74 -14.19
N ALA A 450 9.67 -3.79 -15.26
CA ALA A 450 8.97 -4.95 -15.77
C ALA A 450 8.69 -4.78 -17.27
N GLY A 451 8.29 -5.88 -17.91
CA GLY A 451 7.94 -5.90 -19.32
C GLY A 451 8.53 -7.11 -20.02
N PHE A 452 8.56 -7.04 -21.34
CA PHE A 452 9.08 -8.11 -22.19
C PHE A 452 10.54 -7.86 -22.53
N ASP A 453 11.40 -8.83 -22.25
CA ASP A 453 12.79 -8.79 -22.68
C ASP A 453 12.96 -9.62 -23.96
N ASN A 454 13.19 -8.93 -25.07
CA ASN A 454 13.44 -9.48 -26.40
C ASN A 454 14.79 -8.98 -26.94
N PHE A 455 15.76 -8.70 -26.06
CA PHE A 455 17.11 -8.29 -26.42
C PHE A 455 17.81 -9.30 -27.35
N GLY A 456 18.68 -8.81 -28.23
CA GLY A 456 19.53 -9.63 -29.10
C GLY A 456 19.31 -9.39 -30.60
N ALA A 457 20.25 -9.88 -31.41
CA ALA A 457 20.41 -9.51 -32.82
C ALA A 457 19.58 -10.38 -33.77
N ASN A 458 19.14 -11.55 -33.34
CA ASN A 458 18.41 -12.48 -34.19
C ASN A 458 16.90 -12.18 -34.23
N ASN A 459 16.26 -12.57 -35.33
CA ASN A 459 14.79 -12.55 -35.50
C ASN A 459 14.11 -11.18 -35.31
N ILE A 460 14.82 -10.06 -35.51
CA ILE A 460 14.28 -8.69 -35.29
C ILE A 460 12.90 -8.48 -35.93
N ALA A 461 12.69 -8.94 -37.16
CA ALA A 461 11.41 -8.82 -37.84
C ALA A 461 10.28 -9.60 -37.15
N ALA A 462 10.55 -10.82 -36.68
CA ALA A 462 9.59 -11.65 -35.97
C ALA A 462 9.31 -11.13 -34.55
N LYS A 463 10.34 -10.66 -33.83
CA LYS A 463 10.22 -10.00 -32.53
C LYS A 463 9.35 -8.73 -32.61
N ARG A 464 9.56 -7.92 -33.66
CA ARG A 464 8.74 -6.73 -33.93
C ARG A 464 7.30 -7.10 -34.25
N ALA A 465 7.10 -8.10 -35.12
CA ALA A 465 5.77 -8.58 -35.46
C ALA A 465 5.02 -9.11 -34.23
N ALA A 466 5.68 -9.87 -33.36
CA ALA A 466 5.13 -10.33 -32.09
C ALA A 466 4.72 -9.15 -31.19
N ASN A 467 5.60 -8.16 -30.98
CA ASN A 467 5.31 -6.98 -30.14
C ASN A 467 4.12 -6.11 -30.62
N LEU A 468 3.77 -6.22 -31.90
CA LEU A 468 2.63 -5.53 -32.52
C LEU A 468 1.37 -6.41 -32.63
N ASP A 469 1.46 -7.70 -32.28
CA ASP A 469 0.34 -8.63 -32.34
C ASP A 469 -0.66 -8.37 -31.19
N PRO A 470 -1.98 -8.41 -31.44
CA PRO A 470 -3.01 -8.21 -30.41
C PRO A 470 -2.88 -9.14 -29.19
N GLN A 471 -2.30 -10.34 -29.34
CA GLN A 471 -2.08 -11.28 -28.22
C GLN A 471 -1.23 -10.68 -27.10
N VAL A 472 -0.29 -9.77 -27.43
CA VAL A 472 0.56 -9.09 -26.45
C VAL A 472 -0.24 -8.30 -25.43
N ARG A 473 -1.39 -7.74 -25.83
CA ARG A 473 -2.28 -7.01 -24.92
C ARG A 473 -2.75 -7.92 -23.77
N THR A 474 -3.08 -9.17 -24.07
CA THR A 474 -3.48 -10.17 -23.07
C THR A 474 -2.30 -10.63 -22.23
N ILE A 475 -1.19 -11.01 -22.85
CA ILE A 475 0.02 -11.47 -22.14
C ILE A 475 0.52 -10.40 -21.15
N CYS A 476 0.48 -9.13 -21.56
CA CYS A 476 0.85 -8.00 -20.70
C CYS A 476 -0.09 -7.85 -19.50
N ARG A 477 -1.42 -7.98 -19.69
CA ARG A 477 -2.37 -7.94 -18.58
C ARG A 477 -2.15 -9.11 -17.62
N ASP A 478 -1.88 -10.31 -18.14
CA ASP A 478 -1.68 -11.49 -17.32
C ASP A 478 -0.42 -11.34 -16.44
N LEU A 479 0.66 -10.75 -16.95
CA LEU A 479 1.85 -10.41 -16.16
C LEU A 479 1.51 -9.50 -14.98
N ILE A 480 0.86 -8.36 -15.27
CA ILE A 480 0.58 -7.33 -14.26
C ILE A 480 -0.44 -7.87 -13.24
N ASN A 481 -1.45 -8.59 -13.70
CA ASN A 481 -2.44 -9.20 -12.80
C ASN A 481 -1.82 -10.28 -11.92
N LEU A 482 -0.92 -11.12 -12.47
CA LEU A 482 -0.22 -12.13 -11.68
C LEU A 482 0.66 -11.48 -10.59
N TRP A 483 1.34 -10.38 -10.92
CA TRP A 483 2.12 -9.60 -9.96
C TRP A 483 1.26 -9.16 -8.76
N HIS A 484 0.10 -8.56 -9.02
CA HIS A 484 -0.81 -8.12 -7.97
C HIS A 484 -1.50 -9.29 -7.24
N ALA A 485 -1.78 -10.39 -7.93
CA ALA A 485 -2.30 -11.62 -7.30
C ALA A 485 -1.27 -12.25 -6.34
N HIS A 486 0.02 -11.97 -6.48
CA HIS A 486 1.03 -12.31 -5.48
C HIS A 486 1.05 -11.34 -4.27
N GLY A 487 0.11 -10.40 -4.18
CA GLY A 487 0.06 -9.40 -3.12
C GLY A 487 1.14 -8.32 -3.26
N PHE A 488 1.76 -8.18 -4.44
CA PHE A 488 2.79 -7.18 -4.67
C PHE A 488 2.20 -5.84 -5.10
N GLU A 489 2.88 -4.75 -4.75
CA GLU A 489 2.46 -3.39 -5.02
C GLU A 489 2.99 -2.90 -6.38
N HIS A 490 3.64 -1.74 -6.43
CA HIS A 490 3.96 -1.05 -7.68
C HIS A 490 4.68 -1.95 -8.68
N ILE A 491 4.25 -1.90 -9.94
CA ILE A 491 4.97 -2.50 -11.07
C ILE A 491 5.31 -1.42 -12.08
N LEU A 492 6.60 -1.13 -12.23
CA LEU A 492 7.07 -0.11 -13.16
C LEU A 492 7.31 -0.72 -14.54
N TRP A 493 6.66 -0.22 -15.58
CA TRP A 493 7.02 -0.62 -16.95
C TRP A 493 8.39 -0.05 -17.32
N PHE A 494 9.28 -0.85 -17.91
CA PHE A 494 10.69 -0.46 -18.11
C PHE A 494 10.88 0.77 -19.01
N ASN A 495 9.96 1.02 -19.94
CA ASN A 495 10.09 2.19 -20.80
C ASN A 495 8.71 2.67 -21.26
N ALA A 496 8.21 3.73 -20.62
CA ALA A 496 6.94 4.33 -21.02
C ALA A 496 7.04 5.15 -22.32
N GLY A 497 8.21 5.36 -22.89
CA GLY A 497 8.41 6.22 -24.05
C GLY A 497 8.13 5.55 -25.40
N ALA A 498 8.75 6.15 -26.42
CA ALA A 498 8.74 5.69 -27.81
C ALA A 498 10.17 5.40 -28.30
N ASP A 499 10.34 4.25 -28.96
CA ASP A 499 11.56 3.96 -29.73
C ASP A 499 11.31 2.93 -30.83
N SER A 500 12.22 2.84 -31.80
CA SER A 500 12.15 1.86 -32.88
C SER A 500 12.16 0.43 -32.35
N TYR A 501 11.20 -0.41 -32.77
CA TYR A 501 11.29 -1.86 -32.56
C TYR A 501 12.15 -2.55 -33.62
N GLN A 502 12.78 -1.81 -34.54
CA GLN A 502 13.84 -2.35 -35.39
C GLN A 502 15.20 -2.17 -34.72
N THR A 503 15.40 -2.89 -33.62
CA THR A 503 16.59 -2.78 -32.78
C THR A 503 16.95 -4.13 -32.19
N GLN A 504 18.25 -4.39 -32.04
CA GLN A 504 18.76 -5.54 -31.28
C GLN A 504 18.80 -5.26 -29.76
N PHE A 505 18.56 -4.01 -29.35
CA PHE A 505 18.78 -3.56 -27.98
C PHE A 505 17.51 -3.59 -27.13
N GLY A 506 16.55 -4.47 -27.47
CA GLY A 506 15.30 -4.65 -26.74
C GLY A 506 14.15 -3.78 -27.26
N MET A 507 12.94 -4.36 -27.27
CA MET A 507 11.69 -3.71 -27.70
C MET A 507 10.85 -3.27 -26.50
N TRP A 508 11.49 -2.65 -25.51
CA TRP A 508 10.85 -2.29 -24.25
C TRP A 508 9.86 -1.10 -24.26
N PRO A 509 10.03 -0.06 -25.11
CA PRO A 509 9.11 1.08 -25.16
C PRO A 509 7.65 0.64 -25.33
N LEU A 510 6.70 1.45 -24.86
CA LEU A 510 5.28 1.12 -25.06
C LEU A 510 4.84 1.28 -26.52
N VAL A 511 5.42 2.27 -27.22
CA VAL A 511 5.07 2.65 -28.60
C VAL A 511 6.31 2.79 -29.48
N GLU A 512 6.17 2.71 -30.82
CA GLU A 512 7.26 3.04 -31.75
C GLU A 512 7.34 4.54 -32.11
N ASP A 513 6.23 5.24 -31.92
CA ASP A 513 6.02 6.65 -32.23
C ASP A 513 4.95 7.20 -31.28
N MET A 514 5.22 8.35 -30.65
CA MET A 514 4.31 8.99 -29.70
C MET A 514 2.95 9.42 -30.31
N THR A 515 2.85 9.50 -31.64
CA THR A 515 1.61 9.80 -32.36
C THR A 515 0.75 8.55 -32.61
N ASN A 516 1.34 7.34 -32.54
CA ASN A 516 0.61 6.08 -32.69
C ASN A 516 0.46 5.36 -31.36
N GLN A 517 -0.60 5.71 -30.65
CA GLN A 517 -0.93 5.17 -29.32
C GLN A 517 -1.71 3.84 -29.37
N ALA A 518 -2.18 3.42 -30.55
CA ALA A 518 -3.03 2.25 -30.74
C ALA A 518 -2.23 0.95 -30.91
N VAL A 519 -1.32 0.68 -29.97
CA VAL A 519 -0.47 -0.52 -29.98
C VAL A 519 -0.80 -1.44 -28.78
N PRO A 520 -0.64 -2.77 -28.90
CA PRO A 520 -1.10 -3.72 -27.87
C PRO A 520 -0.55 -3.47 -26.47
N LYS A 521 0.74 -3.12 -26.33
CA LYS A 521 1.35 -2.79 -25.03
C LYS A 521 0.72 -1.56 -24.40
N ASN A 522 0.47 -0.52 -25.18
CA ASN A 522 -0.13 0.71 -24.68
C ASN A 522 -1.61 0.51 -24.30
N GLN A 523 -2.35 -0.27 -25.09
CA GLN A 523 -3.73 -0.65 -24.76
C GLN A 523 -3.82 -1.55 -23.53
N CYS A 524 -2.81 -2.40 -23.27
CA CYS A 524 -2.71 -3.16 -22.02
C CYS A 524 -2.61 -2.22 -20.82
N ILE A 525 -1.78 -1.18 -20.90
CA ILE A 525 -1.69 -0.16 -19.84
C ILE A 525 -3.07 0.48 -19.62
N ASP A 526 -3.76 0.90 -20.68
CA ASP A 526 -5.10 1.48 -20.57
C ASP A 526 -6.11 0.52 -19.90
N ASP A 527 -6.05 -0.78 -20.22
CA ASP A 527 -6.90 -1.79 -19.58
C ASP A 527 -6.63 -1.95 -18.09
N ILE A 528 -5.35 -1.98 -17.71
CA ILE A 528 -4.93 -2.11 -16.31
C ILE A 528 -5.37 -0.87 -15.52
N LEU A 529 -5.18 0.32 -16.06
CA LEU A 529 -5.60 1.56 -15.40
C LEU A 529 -7.12 1.62 -15.17
N ALA A 530 -7.92 0.91 -15.98
CA ALA A 530 -9.37 0.85 -15.86
C ALA A 530 -9.89 -0.35 -15.05
N ALA A 531 -9.04 -1.29 -14.64
CA ALA A 531 -9.42 -2.53 -13.99
C ALA A 531 -9.27 -2.48 -12.45
N PRO A 532 -10.11 -3.22 -11.70
CA PRO A 532 -9.89 -3.43 -10.27
C PRO A 532 -8.64 -4.30 -10.03
N LEU A 533 -8.03 -4.17 -8.85
CA LEU A 533 -6.94 -5.05 -8.45
C LEU A 533 -7.41 -6.51 -8.32
N PRO A 534 -6.65 -7.49 -8.85
CA PRO A 534 -6.92 -8.90 -8.61
C PRO A 534 -6.84 -9.28 -7.12
N ALA A 535 -7.62 -10.30 -6.72
CA ALA A 535 -7.50 -10.88 -5.39
C ALA A 535 -6.14 -11.58 -5.20
N ILE A 536 -5.63 -11.57 -3.97
CA ILE A 536 -4.38 -12.24 -3.62
C ILE A 536 -4.59 -13.76 -3.66
N THR A 537 -3.77 -14.48 -4.43
CA THR A 537 -3.84 -15.94 -4.62
C THR A 537 -2.63 -16.69 -4.05
N ILE A 538 -1.51 -16.00 -3.80
CA ILE A 538 -0.33 -16.61 -3.16
C ILE A 538 -0.56 -16.84 -1.66
N GLY A 539 0.18 -17.80 -1.09
CA GLY A 539 0.09 -18.17 0.32
C GLY A 539 -1.06 -19.13 0.64
N ALA A 540 -0.97 -19.79 1.79
CA ALA A 540 -1.97 -20.73 2.27
C ALA A 540 -3.16 -19.96 2.87
N PRO A 541 -4.40 -20.13 2.38
CA PRO A 541 -5.56 -19.52 3.01
C PRO A 541 -5.78 -20.13 4.39
N ILE A 542 -6.09 -19.29 5.37
CA ILE A 542 -6.33 -19.73 6.76
C ILE A 542 -7.77 -20.19 7.01
N THR A 543 -8.64 -20.11 6.01
CA THR A 543 -10.06 -20.53 6.08
C THR A 543 -10.25 -22.05 6.19
N ALA A 544 -9.17 -22.82 6.04
CA ALA A 544 -9.11 -24.25 6.27
C ALA A 544 -7.79 -24.62 6.97
N PRO A 545 -7.70 -25.81 7.61
CA PRO A 545 -6.45 -26.27 8.21
C PRO A 545 -5.30 -26.28 7.20
N VAL A 546 -4.20 -25.60 7.54
CA VAL A 546 -2.99 -25.54 6.74
C VAL A 546 -2.14 -26.78 7.02
N ALA A 547 -1.81 -27.54 5.98
CA ALA A 547 -0.95 -28.72 6.13
C ALA A 547 0.42 -28.33 6.69
N GLY A 548 0.96 -29.16 7.59
CA GLY A 548 2.24 -28.91 8.24
C GLY A 548 3.37 -28.76 7.22
N GLY A 549 3.36 -29.54 6.15
CA GLY A 549 4.34 -29.49 5.06
C GLY A 549 4.23 -28.26 4.17
N ASN A 550 3.20 -27.41 4.29
CA ASN A 550 2.97 -26.26 3.41
C ASN A 550 3.84 -25.03 3.75
N PHE A 551 5.08 -25.26 4.15
CA PHE A 551 6.06 -24.19 4.37
C PHE A 551 6.82 -23.87 3.08
N ARG A 552 7.38 -22.67 3.00
CA ARG A 552 8.17 -22.23 1.85
C ARG A 552 9.38 -23.16 1.62
N GLY A 553 9.50 -23.69 0.40
CA GLY A 553 10.61 -24.57 0.00
C GLY A 553 10.42 -26.03 0.42
N SER A 554 9.23 -26.42 0.87
CA SER A 554 8.91 -27.81 1.15
C SER A 554 8.86 -28.66 -0.12
N ALA A 555 9.46 -29.85 -0.05
CA ALA A 555 9.32 -30.88 -1.09
C ALA A 555 8.03 -31.71 -0.94
N ASN A 556 7.31 -31.59 0.18
CA ASN A 556 6.07 -32.31 0.44
C ASN A 556 5.06 -31.39 1.12
N THR A 557 4.34 -30.60 0.33
CA THR A 557 3.42 -29.55 0.81
C THR A 557 2.17 -30.08 1.51
N ALA A 558 1.78 -31.33 1.28
CA ALA A 558 0.61 -31.96 1.90
C ALA A 558 0.94 -32.83 3.13
N GLY A 559 2.21 -33.16 3.35
CA GLY A 559 2.66 -34.03 4.44
C GLY A 559 2.79 -33.32 5.79
N PRO A 560 3.18 -34.03 6.85
CA PRO A 560 3.55 -33.42 8.13
C PRO A 560 4.91 -32.71 8.03
N VAL A 561 5.13 -31.73 8.90
CA VAL A 561 6.44 -31.12 9.14
C VAL A 561 7.03 -31.68 10.43
N THR A 562 8.32 -32.00 10.44
CA THR A 562 9.01 -32.54 11.61
C THR A 562 9.97 -31.51 12.22
N GLY A 563 10.42 -31.73 13.45
CA GLY A 563 11.46 -30.90 14.09
C GLY A 563 12.81 -30.91 13.37
N SER A 564 12.99 -31.81 12.41
CA SER A 564 14.12 -31.88 11.48
C SER A 564 13.85 -31.25 10.12
N ALA A 565 12.60 -30.85 9.83
CA ALA A 565 12.25 -30.15 8.60
C ALA A 565 12.70 -28.68 8.70
N GLY A 566 13.30 -28.21 7.63
CA GLY A 566 14.27 -27.12 7.62
C GLY A 566 15.63 -27.72 7.30
N PRO A 567 16.46 -27.16 6.38
CA PRO A 567 16.58 -25.76 5.98
C PRO A 567 16.61 -25.53 4.45
N PHE A 568 16.18 -24.35 4.00
CA PHE A 568 16.54 -23.76 2.70
C PHE A 568 16.53 -22.23 2.84
N GLY A 569 17.72 -21.61 2.92
CA GLY A 569 17.90 -20.15 2.82
C GLY A 569 18.05 -19.32 4.10
N PHE A 570 17.72 -19.81 5.31
CA PHE A 570 17.75 -19.00 6.56
C PHE A 570 17.93 -19.83 7.86
N PRO A 571 18.38 -19.25 9.00
CA PRO A 571 18.91 -20.04 10.12
C PRO A 571 17.81 -20.58 11.06
N GLY A 572 17.46 -21.86 10.88
CA GLY A 572 16.90 -22.69 11.97
C GLY A 572 15.38 -22.66 12.18
N TYR A 573 14.61 -22.32 11.13
CA TYR A 573 13.15 -22.27 11.18
C TYR A 573 12.50 -22.74 9.88
N VAL A 574 11.23 -23.14 9.96
CA VAL A 574 10.33 -23.28 8.81
C VAL A 574 9.42 -22.06 8.75
N GLU A 575 9.15 -21.55 7.57
CA GLU A 575 8.33 -20.34 7.37
C GLU A 575 7.12 -20.64 6.48
N TYR A 576 5.95 -20.23 6.95
CA TYR A 576 4.69 -20.34 6.25
C TYR A 576 4.27 -18.95 5.78
N LEU A 577 3.93 -18.85 4.50
CA LEU A 577 3.24 -17.69 3.96
C LEU A 577 1.73 -17.95 4.06
N LEU A 578 1.05 -17.21 4.92
CA LEU A 578 -0.36 -17.35 5.24
C LEU A 578 -1.14 -16.21 4.59
N ARG A 579 -2.37 -16.50 4.15
CA ARG A 579 -3.30 -15.52 3.61
C ARG A 579 -4.56 -15.45 4.47
N ALA A 580 -4.81 -14.27 5.03
CA ALA A 580 -6.03 -13.94 5.75
C ALA A 580 -6.91 -13.04 4.87
N ASP A 581 -8.16 -13.44 4.65
CA ASP A 581 -9.09 -12.65 3.83
C ASP A 581 -9.54 -11.37 4.56
N ASN A 582 -9.55 -11.42 5.89
CA ASN A 582 -9.84 -10.30 6.80
C ASN A 582 -8.72 -10.14 7.83
N ALA A 583 -8.49 -8.91 8.29
CA ALA A 583 -7.66 -8.66 9.45
C ALA A 583 -8.42 -9.12 10.72
N GLY A 584 -7.68 -9.56 11.74
CA GLY A 584 -8.32 -9.93 13.00
C GLY A 584 -7.42 -10.75 13.91
N THR A 585 -7.99 -11.10 15.06
CA THR A 585 -7.39 -12.02 16.02
C THR A 585 -7.91 -13.43 15.75
N PHE A 586 -7.03 -14.42 15.82
CA PHE A 586 -7.32 -15.81 15.51
C PHE A 586 -6.77 -16.72 16.60
N LYS A 587 -7.53 -17.78 16.88
CA LYS A 587 -7.09 -18.92 17.65
C LYS A 587 -6.30 -19.86 16.73
N LEU A 588 -5.01 -20.05 17.01
CA LEU A 588 -4.11 -20.96 16.32
C LEU A 588 -3.98 -22.27 17.12
N VAL A 589 -4.31 -23.39 16.49
CA VAL A 589 -4.19 -24.74 17.09
C VAL A 589 -3.37 -25.65 16.19
N PHE A 590 -2.32 -26.27 16.73
CA PHE A 590 -1.51 -27.25 16.01
C PHE A 590 -2.05 -28.66 16.23
N THR A 591 -2.14 -29.47 15.18
CA THR A 591 -2.42 -30.90 15.28
C THR A 591 -1.12 -31.66 15.02
N GLY A 592 -0.67 -32.46 15.98
CA GLY A 592 0.61 -33.14 15.87
C GLY A 592 0.95 -34.04 17.05
N THR A 593 2.23 -34.39 17.16
CA THR A 593 2.80 -35.21 18.25
C THR A 593 4.21 -34.76 18.60
N ALA A 594 4.56 -34.84 19.89
CA ALA A 594 5.94 -34.67 20.36
C ALA A 594 6.21 -35.53 21.61
N PRO A 595 7.44 -36.00 21.83
CA PRO A 595 7.88 -36.55 23.10
C PRO A 595 7.62 -35.57 24.26
N ALA A 596 7.42 -36.12 25.46
CA ALA A 596 7.16 -35.30 26.64
C ALA A 596 8.33 -34.34 26.92
N GLY A 597 7.99 -33.06 27.17
CA GLY A 597 8.98 -32.00 27.46
C GLY A 597 9.53 -31.29 26.22
N GLU A 598 9.22 -31.76 25.01
CA GLU A 598 9.63 -31.09 23.77
C GLU A 598 8.75 -29.88 23.46
N THR A 599 9.38 -28.77 23.08
CA THR A 599 8.66 -27.54 22.73
C THR A 599 9.26 -26.85 21.51
N PHE A 600 8.46 -26.01 20.86
CA PHE A 600 8.91 -25.12 19.80
C PHE A 600 8.42 -23.69 20.02
N ARG A 601 9.11 -22.75 19.35
CA ARG A 601 8.77 -21.33 19.35
C ARG A 601 7.97 -20.99 18.10
N VAL A 602 6.97 -20.13 18.26
CA VAL A 602 6.15 -19.58 17.17
C VAL A 602 6.36 -18.08 17.12
N GLU A 603 6.55 -17.57 15.92
CA GLU A 603 6.61 -16.15 15.61
C GLU A 603 5.72 -15.86 14.42
N LEU A 604 5.19 -14.64 14.34
CA LEU A 604 4.34 -14.16 13.26
C LEU A 604 4.72 -12.72 12.95
N ASP A 605 4.97 -12.40 11.69
CA ASP A 605 5.29 -11.04 11.21
C ASP A 605 6.36 -10.33 12.06
N ASN A 606 7.48 -11.01 12.30
CA ASN A 606 8.60 -10.55 13.12
C ASN A 606 8.27 -10.22 14.58
N ALA A 607 7.17 -10.79 15.10
CA ALA A 607 6.78 -10.75 16.51
C ALA A 607 6.81 -12.15 17.14
N LEU A 608 7.23 -12.23 18.41
CA LEU A 608 7.17 -13.46 19.19
C LEU A 608 5.71 -13.73 19.59
N VAL A 609 5.18 -14.91 19.23
CA VAL A 609 3.86 -15.37 19.67
C VAL A 609 3.99 -16.22 20.94
N ALA A 610 4.81 -17.26 20.88
CA ALA A 610 4.99 -18.19 22.00
C ALA A 610 6.39 -18.82 21.97
N THR A 611 6.97 -19.04 23.15
CA THR A 611 8.33 -19.63 23.27
C THR A 611 8.29 -21.14 23.47
N ASN A 612 7.29 -21.67 24.19
CA ASN A 612 7.25 -23.06 24.66
C ASN A 612 5.94 -23.75 24.27
N VAL A 613 5.67 -23.88 22.98
CA VAL A 613 4.49 -24.60 22.49
C VAL A 613 4.73 -26.11 22.60
N SER A 614 3.85 -26.80 23.31
CA SER A 614 3.91 -28.27 23.49
C SER A 614 2.87 -28.96 22.61
N LEU A 615 3.26 -30.06 21.95
CA LEU A 615 2.31 -30.97 21.31
C LEU A 615 2.00 -32.14 22.25
N PRO A 616 0.84 -32.81 22.09
CA PRO A 616 0.54 -34.01 22.87
C PRO A 616 1.48 -35.18 22.51
N THR A 617 1.63 -36.14 23.43
CA THR A 617 2.48 -37.33 23.21
C THR A 617 1.88 -38.35 22.25
N SER A 618 0.61 -38.21 21.91
CA SER A 618 -0.14 -38.99 20.92
C SER A 618 -0.85 -38.06 19.94
N ALA A 619 -1.20 -38.52 18.75
CA ALA A 619 -1.80 -37.65 17.71
C ALA A 619 -3.00 -36.87 18.26
N GLY A 620 -2.89 -35.54 18.27
CA GLY A 620 -3.89 -34.68 18.87
C GLY A 620 -3.58 -33.20 18.71
N GLN A 621 -4.44 -32.36 19.27
CA GLN A 621 -4.33 -30.91 19.22
C GLN A 621 -3.49 -30.36 20.37
N SER A 622 -2.68 -29.34 20.09
CA SER A 622 -1.97 -28.55 21.08
C SER A 622 -2.92 -27.63 21.86
N THR A 623 -2.41 -27.01 22.92
CA THR A 623 -3.04 -25.81 23.48
C THR A 623 -3.15 -24.75 22.39
N SER A 624 -4.26 -24.00 22.41
CA SER A 624 -4.46 -22.89 21.50
C SER A 624 -3.55 -21.71 21.83
N LEU A 625 -3.11 -21.00 20.79
CA LEU A 625 -2.43 -19.72 20.88
C LEU A 625 -3.33 -18.64 20.27
N THR A 626 -3.18 -17.40 20.73
CA THR A 626 -3.84 -16.24 20.14
C THR A 626 -2.86 -15.51 19.23
N VAL A 627 -3.25 -15.24 17.99
CA VAL A 627 -2.43 -14.51 17.01
C VAL A 627 -3.25 -13.43 16.32
N THR A 628 -2.64 -12.29 16.03
CA THR A 628 -3.27 -11.23 15.23
C THR A 628 -2.66 -11.22 13.84
N MET A 629 -3.49 -11.28 12.81
CA MET A 629 -3.08 -11.24 11.41
C MET A 629 -3.71 -10.04 10.72
N ARG A 630 -2.95 -9.42 9.82
CA ARG A 630 -3.47 -8.39 8.90
C ARG A 630 -4.19 -9.05 7.73
N LYS A 631 -5.09 -8.29 7.09
CA LYS A 631 -5.66 -8.65 5.80
C LYS A 631 -4.55 -8.85 4.77
N GLY A 632 -4.64 -9.91 3.98
CA GLY A 632 -3.62 -10.30 3.01
C GLY A 632 -2.56 -11.24 3.58
N LEU A 633 -1.29 -10.97 3.26
CA LEU A 633 -0.18 -11.88 3.52
C LEU A 633 0.44 -11.70 4.90
N ASN A 634 0.66 -12.81 5.60
CA ASN A 634 1.32 -12.90 6.90
C ASN A 634 2.39 -14.01 6.86
N ALA A 635 3.48 -13.87 7.60
CA ALA A 635 4.58 -14.85 7.63
C ALA A 635 4.72 -15.43 9.04
N MET A 636 4.45 -16.74 9.18
CA MET A 636 4.62 -17.46 10.44
C MET A 636 5.92 -18.27 10.42
N ARG A 637 6.75 -18.15 11.45
CA ARG A 637 7.95 -18.98 11.64
C ARG A 637 7.79 -19.91 12.83
N ILE A 638 8.10 -21.18 12.60
CA ILE A 638 8.23 -22.18 13.66
C ILE A 638 9.72 -22.46 13.86
N LYS A 639 10.22 -22.16 15.07
CA LYS A 639 11.63 -22.33 15.44
C LYS A 639 11.80 -23.46 16.44
N ARG A 640 12.88 -24.23 16.30
CA ARG A 640 13.26 -25.26 17.26
C ARG A 640 13.80 -24.66 18.56
N ALA A 641 13.43 -25.24 19.72
CA ALA A 641 14.35 -25.30 20.85
C ALA A 641 15.35 -26.43 20.55
N VAL A 642 16.64 -26.22 20.78
CA VAL A 642 17.73 -27.07 20.27
C VAL A 642 17.50 -28.59 20.50
N GLY A 643 17.33 -29.37 19.42
CA GLY A 643 17.41 -30.85 19.44
C GLY A 643 16.10 -31.66 19.45
N GLY A 644 14.92 -31.03 19.42
CA GLY A 644 13.65 -31.72 19.61
C GLY A 644 13.07 -32.52 18.42
N SER A 645 12.31 -33.58 18.71
CA SER A 645 11.63 -34.45 17.72
C SER A 645 10.11 -34.32 17.79
N TRP A 646 9.53 -33.28 17.18
CA TRP A 646 8.07 -33.13 17.02
C TRP A 646 7.61 -33.37 15.58
N SER A 647 6.32 -33.60 15.38
CA SER A 647 5.66 -33.74 14.07
C SER A 647 4.33 -32.98 14.09
N ILE A 648 4.15 -32.02 13.19
CA ILE A 648 2.91 -31.26 13.02
C ILE A 648 2.28 -31.68 11.70
N THR A 649 1.07 -32.24 11.76
CA THR A 649 0.31 -32.66 10.58
C THR A 649 -0.38 -31.48 9.92
N ASN A 650 -0.99 -30.59 10.72
CA ASN A 650 -1.62 -29.37 10.25
C ASN A 650 -1.74 -28.36 11.40
N PHE A 651 -2.18 -27.15 11.09
CA PHE A 651 -2.65 -26.17 12.07
C PHE A 651 -3.85 -25.42 11.51
N ALA A 652 -4.76 -25.04 12.40
CA ALA A 652 -6.00 -24.36 12.05
C ALA A 652 -6.07 -22.99 12.72
N PHE A 653 -6.72 -22.06 12.02
CA PHE A 653 -7.06 -20.74 12.54
C PHE A 653 -8.57 -20.64 12.65
N THR A 654 -9.05 -20.20 13.80
CA THR A 654 -10.45 -19.83 14.00
C THR A 654 -10.47 -18.35 14.33
N ALA A 655 -11.21 -17.54 13.57
CA ALA A 655 -11.36 -16.13 13.90
C ALA A 655 -11.93 -16.03 15.32
N LEU A 656 -11.28 -15.24 16.15
CA LEU A 656 -11.84 -14.83 17.43
C LEU A 656 -12.66 -13.57 17.16
N GLY A 657 -13.82 -13.47 17.79
CA GLY A 657 -14.61 -12.24 17.75
C GLY A 657 -13.74 -11.06 18.19
N LYS A 658 -13.93 -9.89 17.57
CA LYS A 658 -13.20 -8.68 17.94
C LYS A 658 -13.42 -8.41 19.43
N VAL A 659 -12.36 -8.52 20.23
CA VAL A 659 -12.42 -8.22 21.66
C VAL A 659 -12.46 -6.70 21.79
N ALA A 660 -13.59 -6.18 22.27
CA ALA A 660 -13.80 -4.75 22.41
C ALA A 660 -14.36 -4.41 23.81
N PRO A 661 -13.73 -3.49 24.55
CA PRO A 661 -12.59 -2.69 24.15
C PRO A 661 -11.29 -3.50 24.36
N ASP A 662 -10.29 -3.25 23.54
CA ASP A 662 -8.92 -3.70 23.75
C ASP A 662 -8.05 -2.50 23.40
N PHE A 663 -7.57 -1.76 24.40
CA PHE A 663 -6.85 -0.51 24.21
C PHE A 663 -5.36 -0.75 23.95
N ASP A 664 -4.83 -1.95 24.19
CA ASP A 664 -3.42 -2.28 24.04
C ASP A 664 -3.12 -3.39 23.01
N ALA A 665 -4.16 -3.89 22.33
CA ALA A 665 -4.10 -4.98 21.36
C ALA A 665 -3.53 -6.27 21.96
N SER A 666 -3.78 -6.51 23.24
CA SER A 666 -3.33 -7.72 23.94
C SER A 666 -4.15 -8.97 23.58
N GLY A 667 -5.27 -8.81 22.87
CA GLY A 667 -6.26 -9.84 22.64
C GLY A 667 -7.11 -10.13 23.86
N LYS A 668 -7.15 -9.19 24.82
CA LYS A 668 -7.90 -9.28 26.07
C LYS A 668 -8.75 -8.04 26.25
N GLY A 669 -9.89 -8.24 26.87
CA GLY A 669 -10.92 -7.25 27.09
C GLY A 669 -10.54 -6.28 28.19
N ASP A 670 -10.47 -5.01 27.84
CA ASP A 670 -10.23 -3.92 28.76
C ASP A 670 -11.53 -3.31 29.30
N LEU A 671 -11.41 -2.44 30.30
CA LEU A 671 -12.55 -1.74 30.86
C LEU A 671 -12.43 -0.23 30.68
N LEU A 672 -13.48 0.36 30.12
CA LEU A 672 -13.71 1.80 30.14
C LEU A 672 -14.72 2.12 31.24
N PHE A 673 -14.37 3.01 32.14
CA PHE A 673 -15.25 3.53 33.18
C PHE A 673 -15.66 4.97 32.86
N ALA A 674 -16.89 5.34 33.20
CA ALA A 674 -17.42 6.69 33.13
C ALA A 674 -17.92 7.15 34.49
N ASN A 675 -17.67 8.41 34.84
CA ASN A 675 -18.17 9.04 36.05
C ASN A 675 -19.30 10.01 35.74
N THR A 676 -20.24 10.18 36.67
CA THR A 676 -21.34 11.14 36.58
C THR A 676 -20.89 12.60 36.48
N ASP A 677 -19.66 12.94 36.87
CA ASP A 677 -19.06 14.28 36.71
C ASP A 677 -18.32 14.51 35.38
N GLY A 678 -18.39 13.55 34.46
CA GLY A 678 -17.78 13.61 33.12
C GLY A 678 -16.38 13.00 33.01
N ARG A 679 -15.80 12.50 34.10
CA ARG A 679 -14.53 11.76 34.02
C ARG A 679 -14.69 10.42 33.28
N ALA A 680 -13.62 9.97 32.64
CA ALA A 680 -13.51 8.61 32.13
C ALA A 680 -12.15 8.01 32.46
N ALA A 681 -12.11 6.70 32.71
CA ALA A 681 -10.89 5.97 33.02
C ALA A 681 -10.78 4.67 32.23
N ILE A 682 -9.58 4.34 31.76
CA ILE A 682 -9.27 3.10 31.07
C ILE A 682 -8.48 2.21 32.01
N TRP A 683 -8.87 0.95 32.08
CA TRP A 683 -8.16 -0.10 32.78
C TRP A 683 -7.79 -1.20 31.80
N LEU A 684 -6.49 -1.41 31.61
CA LEU A 684 -5.95 -2.51 30.84
C LEU A 684 -6.03 -3.78 31.69
N MET A 685 -6.53 -4.89 31.16
CA MET A 685 -6.86 -6.08 31.94
C MET A 685 -6.02 -7.29 31.55
N ASN A 686 -5.83 -8.19 32.51
CA ASN A 686 -5.31 -9.54 32.26
C ASN A 686 -6.07 -10.52 33.16
N GLY A 687 -7.14 -11.10 32.61
CA GLY A 687 -8.17 -11.77 33.38
C GLY A 687 -8.86 -10.77 34.32
N ILE A 688 -8.96 -11.12 35.59
CA ILE A 688 -9.67 -10.32 36.61
C ILE A 688 -8.82 -9.22 37.26
N ALA A 689 -7.57 -9.02 36.82
CA ALA A 689 -6.65 -8.04 37.41
C ALA A 689 -6.27 -6.94 36.40
N PRO A 690 -6.34 -5.65 36.77
CA PRO A 690 -5.85 -4.58 35.92
C PRO A 690 -4.32 -4.55 35.91
N THR A 691 -3.72 -4.43 34.73
CA THR A 691 -2.28 -4.27 34.51
C THR A 691 -1.86 -2.80 34.50
N ALA A 692 -2.75 -1.90 34.06
CA ALA A 692 -2.58 -0.45 34.13
C ALA A 692 -3.95 0.25 34.24
N THR A 693 -4.00 1.41 34.90
CA THR A 693 -5.21 2.22 35.01
C THR A 693 -4.88 3.70 34.84
N GLN A 694 -5.75 4.45 34.17
CA GLN A 694 -5.55 5.88 33.95
C GLN A 694 -6.88 6.61 33.74
N GLU A 695 -7.02 7.80 34.34
CA GLU A 695 -8.08 8.75 34.00
C GLU A 695 -7.66 9.55 32.74
N ILE A 696 -8.51 9.54 31.71
CA ILE A 696 -8.18 10.08 30.37
C ILE A 696 -8.72 11.51 30.20
N ILE A 697 -9.84 11.85 30.86
CA ILE A 697 -10.43 13.19 30.91
C ILE A 697 -10.86 13.52 32.34
N GLY A 698 -10.53 14.75 32.78
CA GLY A 698 -10.88 15.29 34.09
C GLY A 698 -12.32 15.81 34.21
N ALA A 699 -12.78 16.03 35.44
CA ALA A 699 -14.14 16.47 35.73
C ALA A 699 -14.48 17.84 35.11
N GLY A 700 -15.73 18.03 34.69
CA GLY A 700 -16.27 19.34 34.28
C GLY A 700 -15.88 19.83 32.87
N THR A 701 -15.27 18.99 32.04
CA THR A 701 -14.90 19.35 30.65
C THR A 701 -16.08 19.44 29.68
N GLY A 702 -17.24 18.90 30.08
CA GLY A 702 -18.43 18.80 29.24
C GLY A 702 -18.37 17.70 28.17
N PHE A 703 -17.26 16.93 28.10
CA PHE A 703 -17.11 15.79 27.20
C PHE A 703 -17.52 14.48 27.88
N SER A 704 -18.10 13.57 27.10
CA SER A 704 -18.33 12.18 27.48
C SER A 704 -18.02 11.26 26.30
N VAL A 705 -17.48 10.06 26.57
CA VAL A 705 -17.31 9.03 25.53
C VAL A 705 -18.69 8.54 25.09
N THR A 706 -18.96 8.55 23.79
CA THR A 706 -20.23 8.04 23.23
C THR A 706 -20.05 6.73 22.48
N ASN A 707 -18.88 6.50 21.87
CA ASN A 707 -18.57 5.30 21.11
C ASN A 707 -17.10 4.95 21.27
N THR A 708 -16.78 3.69 21.03
CA THR A 708 -15.41 3.17 20.94
C THR A 708 -15.30 2.30 19.70
N ALA A 709 -14.18 2.41 18.98
CA ALA A 709 -13.90 1.64 17.77
C ALA A 709 -12.41 1.73 17.42
N ASP A 710 -11.89 0.96 16.47
CA ASP A 710 -10.50 1.11 15.99
C ASP A 710 -10.52 1.98 14.72
N PHE A 711 -10.14 3.25 14.80
CA PHE A 711 -10.20 4.17 13.66
C PHE A 711 -8.93 4.13 12.79
N ASN A 712 -7.84 3.53 13.25
CA ASN A 712 -6.55 3.56 12.54
C ASN A 712 -6.06 2.18 12.06
N GLY A 713 -6.76 1.11 12.43
CA GLY A 713 -6.48 -0.27 12.04
C GLY A 713 -5.30 -0.90 12.77
N ASP A 714 -4.89 -0.35 13.92
CA ASP A 714 -3.76 -0.84 14.71
C ASP A 714 -4.14 -1.94 15.72
N GLY A 715 -5.42 -2.34 15.74
CA GLY A 715 -5.98 -3.34 16.63
C GLY A 715 -6.36 -2.79 18.01
N LYS A 716 -6.13 -1.49 18.27
CA LYS A 716 -6.45 -0.86 19.55
C LYS A 716 -7.76 -0.09 19.47
N THR A 717 -8.43 0.01 20.61
CA THR A 717 -9.69 0.70 20.74
C THR A 717 -9.47 2.19 20.94
N ASP A 718 -10.02 2.98 20.05
CA ASP A 718 -10.06 4.44 20.10
C ASP A 718 -11.39 4.95 20.66
N LEU A 719 -11.45 6.26 20.95
CA LEU A 719 -12.60 6.89 21.60
C LEU A 719 -13.24 7.97 20.73
N VAL A 720 -14.58 7.95 20.65
CA VAL A 720 -15.39 9.07 20.18
C VAL A 720 -15.95 9.82 21.39
N TRP A 721 -15.68 11.11 21.45
CA TRP A 721 -16.12 12.01 22.49
C TRP A 721 -17.15 12.99 21.96
N LYS A 722 -18.22 13.23 22.73
CA LYS A 722 -19.20 14.27 22.47
C LYS A 722 -19.21 15.28 23.59
N HIS A 723 -19.13 16.56 23.24
CA HIS A 723 -19.32 17.66 24.18
C HIS A 723 -20.80 18.04 24.31
N THR A 724 -21.21 18.59 25.45
CA THR A 724 -22.58 19.07 25.71
C THR A 724 -23.10 20.13 24.74
N ASP A 725 -22.21 20.85 24.05
CA ASP A 725 -22.55 21.82 22.98
C ASP A 725 -22.61 21.20 21.56
N GLY A 726 -22.40 19.90 21.44
CA GLY A 726 -22.49 19.15 20.19
C GLY A 726 -21.17 18.95 19.44
N ARG A 727 -20.02 19.42 19.95
CA ARG A 727 -18.72 19.06 19.37
C ARG A 727 -18.48 17.56 19.43
N ILE A 728 -17.83 17.00 18.41
CA ILE A 728 -17.40 15.60 18.36
C ILE A 728 -15.89 15.55 18.12
N ALA A 729 -15.19 14.72 18.89
CA ALA A 729 -13.76 14.50 18.76
C ALA A 729 -13.41 13.01 18.76
N ILE A 730 -12.36 12.64 18.04
CA ILE A 730 -11.78 11.29 18.03
C ILE A 730 -10.42 11.33 18.71
N TYR A 731 -10.18 10.37 19.60
CA TYR A 731 -8.90 10.17 20.27
C TYR A 731 -8.38 8.80 19.84
N LEU A 732 -7.30 8.78 19.07
CA LEU A 732 -6.59 7.54 18.74
C LEU A 732 -5.76 7.13 19.96
N MET A 733 -5.93 5.91 20.44
CA MET A 733 -5.38 5.45 21.71
C MET A 733 -4.21 4.49 21.50
N ASN A 734 -3.33 4.44 22.49
CA ASN A 734 -2.28 3.43 22.61
C ASN A 734 -2.14 3.07 24.08
N GLY A 735 -2.80 1.98 24.47
CA GLY A 735 -3.09 1.67 25.86
C GLY A 735 -3.89 2.79 26.52
N THR A 736 -3.42 3.26 27.66
CA THR A 736 -4.05 4.33 28.44
C THR A 736 -3.75 5.75 27.96
N THR A 737 -3.08 5.92 26.81
CA THR A 737 -2.63 7.25 26.35
C THR A 737 -3.12 7.59 24.96
N PRO A 738 -3.60 8.83 24.69
CA PRO A 738 -3.95 9.25 23.35
C PRO A 738 -2.69 9.52 22.51
N LEU A 739 -2.58 8.85 21.36
CA LEU A 739 -1.56 9.10 20.34
C LEU A 739 -1.86 10.36 19.52
N ALA A 740 -3.15 10.56 19.19
CA ALA A 740 -3.63 11.73 18.46
C ALA A 740 -5.05 12.08 18.90
N THR A 741 -5.39 13.36 18.86
CA THR A 741 -6.75 13.84 19.18
C THR A 741 -7.18 14.86 18.15
N GLN A 742 -8.41 14.77 17.66
CA GLN A 742 -8.94 15.68 16.66
C GLN A 742 -10.42 15.96 16.90
N GLN A 743 -10.81 17.22 16.92
CA GLN A 743 -12.21 17.62 16.82
C GLN A 743 -12.65 17.48 15.35
N ILE A 744 -13.61 16.59 15.10
CA ILE A 744 -14.12 16.31 13.75
C ILE A 744 -15.43 17.06 13.45
N LEU A 745 -16.16 17.50 14.48
CA LEU A 745 -17.33 18.38 14.35
C LEU A 745 -17.32 19.53 15.35
N ASN A 746 -17.75 20.69 14.89
CA ASN A 746 -17.90 21.92 15.67
C ASN A 746 -19.21 21.93 16.47
N ALA A 747 -19.33 22.86 17.44
CA ALA A 747 -20.52 23.03 18.25
C ALA A 747 -21.75 23.45 17.40
N GLY A 748 -22.95 23.08 17.85
CA GLY A 748 -24.20 23.67 17.36
C GLY A 748 -24.83 23.05 16.08
N GLY A 749 -24.58 21.78 15.77
CA GLY A 749 -25.11 21.13 14.55
C GLY A 749 -26.24 20.11 14.75
N GLY A 750 -26.58 19.71 15.98
CA GLY A 750 -27.58 18.67 16.25
C GLY A 750 -27.18 17.24 15.89
N TRP A 751 -25.97 17.04 15.36
CA TRP A 751 -25.43 15.74 14.98
C TRP A 751 -24.87 14.97 16.18
N SER A 752 -25.02 13.65 16.15
CA SER A 752 -24.39 12.71 17.07
C SER A 752 -23.88 11.51 16.27
N VAL A 753 -22.72 10.97 16.63
CA VAL A 753 -22.32 9.64 16.17
C VAL A 753 -23.20 8.64 16.90
N THR A 754 -23.84 7.74 16.17
CA THR A 754 -24.69 6.67 16.72
C THR A 754 -24.00 5.32 16.64
N HIS A 755 -23.29 5.04 15.55
CA HIS A 755 -22.61 3.77 15.32
C HIS A 755 -21.26 3.98 14.63
N THR A 756 -20.39 2.98 14.72
CA THR A 756 -19.03 3.00 14.18
C THR A 756 -18.68 1.70 13.42
N PRO A 757 -19.41 1.37 12.34
CA PRO A 757 -19.12 0.19 11.50
C PRO A 757 -17.84 0.37 10.67
N ASP A 758 -17.26 -0.69 10.11
CA ASP A 758 -16.28 -0.59 9.00
C ASP A 758 -17.06 -0.70 7.67
N LEU A 759 -17.41 0.40 7.02
CA LEU A 759 -18.31 0.39 5.85
C LEU A 759 -17.59 -0.05 4.57
N ASP A 760 -16.26 0.12 4.48
CA ASP A 760 -15.50 -0.13 3.25
C ASP A 760 -14.57 -1.35 3.30
N GLY A 761 -14.48 -2.00 4.47
CA GLY A 761 -13.76 -3.26 4.68
C GLY A 761 -12.24 -3.10 4.71
N ASP A 762 -11.77 -1.90 5.09
CA ASP A 762 -10.36 -1.57 5.20
C ASP A 762 -9.76 -1.91 6.58
N GLY A 763 -10.59 -2.40 7.50
CA GLY A 763 -10.23 -2.77 8.86
C GLY A 763 -10.33 -1.62 9.87
N LYS A 764 -10.75 -0.43 9.44
CA LYS A 764 -10.92 0.76 10.28
C LYS A 764 -12.40 1.08 10.46
N ALA A 765 -12.72 1.66 11.59
CA ALA A 765 -14.07 2.09 11.89
C ALA A 765 -14.40 3.42 11.21
N ASP A 766 -15.61 3.48 10.71
CA ASP A 766 -16.26 4.64 10.11
C ASP A 766 -17.27 5.25 11.08
N LEU A 767 -18.02 6.25 10.63
CA LEU A 767 -18.98 6.95 11.47
C LEU A 767 -20.37 6.98 10.83
N VAL A 768 -21.38 6.56 11.60
CA VAL A 768 -22.79 6.82 11.30
C VAL A 768 -23.26 7.98 12.18
N PHE A 769 -23.74 9.03 11.56
CA PHE A 769 -24.28 10.21 12.22
C PHE A 769 -25.79 10.27 12.12
N GLN A 770 -26.44 10.71 13.19
CA GLN A 770 -27.85 11.10 13.18
C GLN A 770 -28.01 12.52 13.70
N ASN A 771 -28.84 13.30 13.00
CA ASN A 771 -29.23 14.65 13.40
C ASN A 771 -30.57 14.62 14.17
N VAL A 772 -30.77 15.60 15.06
CA VAL A 772 -32.05 15.85 15.72
C VAL A 772 -33.21 16.11 14.75
N ASP A 773 -32.94 16.55 13.52
CA ASP A 773 -33.96 16.73 12.47
C ASP A 773 -34.32 15.43 11.70
N GLY A 774 -33.70 14.31 12.06
CA GLY A 774 -33.89 13.00 11.45
C GLY A 774 -32.96 12.69 10.28
N SER A 775 -32.09 13.63 9.86
CA SER A 775 -31.08 13.35 8.84
C SER A 775 -30.09 12.28 9.31
N VAL A 776 -29.63 11.43 8.39
CA VAL A 776 -28.61 10.41 8.64
C VAL A 776 -27.50 10.55 7.62
N ALA A 777 -26.26 10.55 8.07
CA ALA A 777 -25.08 10.64 7.23
C ALA A 777 -24.04 9.59 7.65
N VAL A 778 -23.19 9.18 6.72
CA VAL A 778 -22.07 8.27 7.01
C VAL A 778 -20.77 8.82 6.47
N TRP A 779 -19.68 8.68 7.22
CA TRP A 779 -18.33 9.08 6.83
C TRP A 779 -17.39 7.89 6.89
N THR A 780 -16.58 7.71 5.85
CA THR A 780 -15.43 6.81 5.88
C THR A 780 -14.23 7.51 6.51
N MET A 781 -13.44 6.80 7.32
CA MET A 781 -12.38 7.38 8.15
C MET A 781 -11.03 6.68 7.95
N ASN A 782 -9.94 7.42 8.17
CA ASN A 782 -8.60 6.88 8.32
C ASN A 782 -7.89 7.61 9.46
N GLY A 783 -7.85 6.97 10.62
CA GLY A 783 -7.52 7.60 11.89
C GLY A 783 -8.48 8.75 12.19
N THR A 784 -7.94 9.93 12.46
CA THR A 784 -8.74 11.14 12.72
C THR A 784 -9.24 11.85 11.46
N THR A 785 -8.92 11.35 10.27
CA THR A 785 -9.17 12.03 9.00
C THR A 785 -10.36 11.43 8.28
N MET A 786 -11.33 12.26 7.89
CA MET A 786 -12.43 11.86 7.00
C MET A 786 -11.89 11.65 5.58
N THR A 787 -12.08 10.45 5.03
CA THR A 787 -11.69 10.11 3.65
C THR A 787 -12.83 10.32 2.66
N GLY A 788 -14.08 10.25 3.12
CA GLY A 788 -15.28 10.50 2.32
C GLY A 788 -16.53 10.59 3.18
N GLY A 789 -17.65 11.06 2.61
CA GLY A 789 -18.93 11.06 3.31
C GLY A 789 -20.14 11.37 2.44
N VAL A 790 -21.29 10.85 2.86
CA VAL A 790 -22.57 10.99 2.16
C VAL A 790 -23.74 11.13 3.15
N GLY A 791 -24.75 11.91 2.77
CA GLY A 791 -26.05 11.90 3.47
C GLY A 791 -26.90 10.74 2.94
N LEU A 792 -27.30 9.83 3.82
CA LEU A 792 -28.19 8.70 3.49
C LEU A 792 -29.65 9.11 3.52
N LEU A 793 -30.06 9.92 4.51
CA LEU A 793 -31.41 10.47 4.64
C LEU A 793 -31.35 11.96 4.94
N GLY A 794 -32.24 12.74 4.32
CA GLY A 794 -32.38 14.18 4.55
C GLY A 794 -33.34 14.54 5.69
N ALA A 795 -33.48 15.83 5.96
CA ALA A 795 -34.33 16.34 7.04
C ALA A 795 -35.79 15.86 6.92
N GLY A 796 -36.38 15.48 8.06
CA GLY A 796 -37.77 15.02 8.12
C GLY A 796 -37.98 13.59 7.62
N ALA A 797 -36.99 12.69 7.77
CA ALA A 797 -36.95 11.30 7.31
C ALA A 797 -38.00 10.32 7.89
N HIS A 798 -39.23 10.78 8.12
CA HIS A 798 -40.43 10.00 8.47
C HIS A 798 -40.24 8.99 9.61
N GLY A 799 -39.36 9.29 10.57
CA GLY A 799 -39.14 8.47 11.77
C GLY A 799 -38.15 7.32 11.61
N TRP A 800 -37.35 7.26 10.55
CA TRP A 800 -36.28 6.27 10.41
C TRP A 800 -35.03 6.62 11.23
N SER A 801 -34.42 5.61 11.82
CA SER A 801 -33.15 5.68 12.54
C SER A 801 -32.37 4.39 12.37
N VAL A 802 -31.04 4.47 12.36
CA VAL A 802 -30.17 3.28 12.43
C VAL A 802 -30.17 2.82 13.89
N ILE A 803 -30.49 1.55 14.12
CA ILE A 803 -30.56 0.93 15.45
C ILE A 803 -29.51 -0.16 15.66
N GLY A 804 -28.77 -0.52 14.62
CA GLY A 804 -27.68 -1.48 14.70
C GLY A 804 -26.88 -1.49 13.39
N THR A 805 -25.66 -2.02 13.47
CA THR A 805 -24.79 -2.22 12.32
C THR A 805 -24.11 -3.57 12.44
N ALA A 806 -24.05 -4.33 11.36
CA ALA A 806 -23.40 -5.64 11.31
C ALA A 806 -23.18 -6.07 9.85
N ASP A 807 -22.32 -7.05 9.59
CA ASP A 807 -22.18 -7.64 8.25
C ASP A 807 -23.28 -8.70 8.03
N PHE A 808 -24.32 -8.36 7.25
CA PHE A 808 -25.43 -9.28 7.00
C PHE A 808 -25.16 -10.21 5.80
N ASP A 809 -24.21 -9.89 4.92
CA ASP A 809 -23.97 -10.64 3.67
C ASP A 809 -22.62 -11.36 3.57
N GLY A 810 -21.73 -11.16 4.54
CA GLY A 810 -20.45 -11.82 4.71
C GLY A 810 -19.33 -11.25 3.85
N ASP A 811 -19.48 -10.02 3.34
CA ASP A 811 -18.47 -9.37 2.49
C ASP A 811 -17.39 -8.60 3.26
N GLY A 812 -17.46 -8.65 4.61
CA GLY A 812 -16.50 -8.03 5.52
C GLY A 812 -16.78 -6.54 5.78
N LYS A 813 -17.94 -6.02 5.37
CA LYS A 813 -18.33 -4.62 5.55
C LYS A 813 -19.55 -4.52 6.44
N GLY A 814 -19.63 -3.42 7.18
CA GLY A 814 -20.77 -3.12 8.04
C GLY A 814 -21.96 -2.61 7.25
N ASP A 815 -23.10 -3.26 7.44
CA ASP A 815 -24.39 -2.84 6.92
C ASP A 815 -25.22 -2.13 7.98
N LEU A 816 -26.37 -1.56 7.59
CA LEU A 816 -27.21 -0.76 8.46
C LEU A 816 -28.56 -1.44 8.72
N LEU A 817 -28.90 -1.65 9.99
CA LEU A 817 -30.22 -2.04 10.46
C LEU A 817 -31.02 -0.81 10.88
N TRP A 818 -32.13 -0.59 10.20
CA TRP A 818 -33.00 0.56 10.37
C TRP A 818 -34.28 0.20 11.11
N ARG A 819 -34.78 1.14 11.90
CA ARG A 819 -36.12 1.10 12.49
C ARG A 819 -36.85 2.40 12.25
N ASN A 820 -38.14 2.27 11.91
CA ASN A 820 -39.07 3.37 11.85
C ASN A 820 -39.84 3.51 13.18
N THR A 821 -40.23 4.73 13.53
CA THR A 821 -41.12 5.03 14.67
C THR A 821 -42.43 4.25 14.68
N ASP A 822 -42.93 3.78 13.52
CA ASP A 822 -44.13 2.94 13.42
C ASP A 822 -43.87 1.43 13.62
N GLY A 823 -42.63 1.03 13.87
CA GLY A 823 -42.23 -0.36 14.12
C GLY A 823 -41.71 -1.11 12.90
N ARG A 824 -41.70 -0.52 11.70
CA ARG A 824 -41.04 -1.14 10.53
C ARG A 824 -39.53 -1.26 10.73
N HIS A 825 -38.94 -2.30 10.15
CA HIS A 825 -37.50 -2.52 10.13
C HIS A 825 -37.00 -2.75 8.71
N ALA A 826 -35.79 -2.27 8.41
CA ALA A 826 -35.16 -2.47 7.11
C ALA A 826 -33.66 -2.74 7.26
N ILE A 827 -33.07 -3.48 6.33
CA ILE A 827 -31.62 -3.65 6.21
C ILE A 827 -31.17 -2.96 4.93
N TRP A 828 -30.10 -2.18 5.03
CA TRP A 828 -29.38 -1.61 3.89
C TRP A 828 -28.00 -2.23 3.83
N LEU A 829 -27.74 -3.01 2.78
CA LEU A 829 -26.41 -3.55 2.51
C LEU A 829 -25.55 -2.44 1.93
N MET A 830 -24.34 -2.27 2.46
CA MET A 830 -23.45 -1.16 2.15
C MET A 830 -22.22 -1.63 1.35
N ASN A 831 -21.56 -0.69 0.67
CA ASN A 831 -20.27 -0.89 0.04
C ASN A 831 -19.51 0.43 0.07
N GLY A 832 -18.83 0.70 1.18
CA GLY A 832 -18.37 2.04 1.55
C GLY A 832 -19.54 3.01 1.65
N LEU A 833 -19.46 4.13 0.94
CA LEU A 833 -20.51 5.15 0.93
C LEU A 833 -21.70 4.80 0.02
N ALA A 834 -21.64 3.71 -0.77
CA ALA A 834 -22.72 3.32 -1.67
C ALA A 834 -23.68 2.34 -1.00
N VAL A 835 -24.99 2.56 -1.21
CA VAL A 835 -26.02 1.59 -0.84
C VAL A 835 -26.08 0.51 -1.92
N LYS A 836 -25.66 -0.71 -1.59
CA LYS A 836 -25.63 -1.88 -2.49
C LYS A 836 -27.04 -2.40 -2.75
N SER A 837 -27.84 -2.54 -1.70
CA SER A 837 -29.26 -2.91 -1.79
C SER A 837 -30.01 -2.59 -0.49
N THR A 838 -31.34 -2.55 -0.53
CA THR A 838 -32.18 -2.31 0.66
C THR A 838 -33.40 -3.22 0.66
N ALA A 839 -33.82 -3.68 1.83
CA ALA A 839 -35.12 -4.34 1.99
C ALA A 839 -35.79 -3.99 3.32
N GLN A 840 -37.12 -3.83 3.30
CA GLN A 840 -37.93 -3.84 4.52
C GLN A 840 -38.10 -5.29 4.96
N ILE A 841 -37.55 -5.63 6.13
CA ILE A 841 -37.53 -7.00 6.65
C ILE A 841 -38.67 -7.30 7.61
N LEU A 842 -39.30 -6.27 8.17
CA LEU A 842 -40.49 -6.42 9.02
C LEU A 842 -41.44 -5.23 8.85
N ASN A 843 -42.74 -5.53 8.78
CA ASN A 843 -43.81 -4.53 8.77
C ASN A 843 -44.02 -3.89 10.15
N ALA A 844 -44.81 -2.82 10.20
CA ALA A 844 -45.18 -2.15 11.45
C ALA A 844 -45.78 -3.13 12.47
N GLY A 845 -45.40 -3.01 13.74
CA GLY A 845 -45.86 -3.92 14.80
C GLY A 845 -45.09 -3.78 16.10
N ASN A 846 -45.36 -4.70 17.02
CA ASN A 846 -44.87 -4.68 18.40
C ASN A 846 -43.49 -5.34 18.60
N TRP A 847 -42.80 -5.67 17.51
CA TRP A 847 -41.50 -6.32 17.53
C TRP A 847 -40.38 -5.30 17.32
N THR A 848 -39.27 -5.52 18.01
CA THR A 848 -38.04 -4.73 17.88
C THR A 848 -36.87 -5.69 17.71
N ALA A 849 -36.03 -5.46 16.70
CA ALA A 849 -34.73 -6.11 16.65
C ALA A 849 -33.83 -5.48 17.71
N THR A 850 -33.26 -6.31 18.59
CA THR A 850 -32.51 -5.86 19.77
C THR A 850 -31.01 -6.11 19.64
N HIS A 851 -30.62 -7.16 18.92
CA HIS A 851 -29.22 -7.56 18.73
C HIS A 851 -29.05 -8.18 17.35
N THR A 852 -27.81 -8.13 16.85
CA THR A 852 -27.38 -8.68 15.55
C THR A 852 -26.26 -9.73 15.69
N PRO A 853 -26.48 -10.84 16.43
CA PRO A 853 -25.46 -11.88 16.66
C PRO A 853 -25.20 -12.73 15.41
N ASP A 854 -24.06 -13.42 15.29
CA ASP A 854 -23.94 -14.60 14.40
C ASP A 854 -24.26 -15.84 15.22
N LEU A 855 -25.47 -16.41 15.08
CA LEU A 855 -25.91 -17.55 15.89
C LEU A 855 -25.45 -18.90 15.32
N ASN A 856 -24.95 -18.93 14.09
CA ASN A 856 -24.73 -20.16 13.34
C ASN A 856 -23.27 -20.36 12.86
N GLY A 857 -22.45 -19.31 12.94
CA GLY A 857 -21.02 -19.32 12.65
C GLY A 857 -20.69 -19.23 11.16
N ASP A 858 -21.60 -18.71 10.34
CA ASP A 858 -21.38 -18.51 8.90
C ASP A 858 -20.74 -17.16 8.56
N GLY A 859 -20.41 -16.36 9.58
CA GLY A 859 -19.80 -15.05 9.44
C GLY A 859 -20.80 -13.95 9.10
N LYS A 860 -22.11 -14.22 9.19
CA LYS A 860 -23.18 -13.26 8.90
C LYS A 860 -24.00 -12.98 10.14
N ALA A 861 -24.46 -11.74 10.26
CA ALA A 861 -25.30 -11.33 11.36
C ALA A 861 -26.75 -11.82 11.20
N ASP A 862 -27.24 -12.48 12.23
CA ASP A 862 -28.62 -12.90 12.46
C ASP A 862 -29.38 -11.83 13.29
N LEU A 863 -30.65 -12.08 13.65
CA LEU A 863 -31.47 -11.11 14.40
C LEU A 863 -32.11 -11.72 15.64
N VAL A 864 -31.98 -11.01 16.77
CA VAL A 864 -32.76 -11.26 17.99
C VAL A 864 -33.90 -10.27 18.10
N TRP A 865 -35.12 -10.79 18.08
CA TRP A 865 -36.36 -10.02 18.15
C TRP A 865 -36.98 -10.09 19.53
N GLN A 866 -37.50 -8.95 19.98
CA GLN A 866 -38.30 -8.86 21.18
C GLN A 866 -39.64 -8.19 20.91
N ASN A 867 -40.72 -8.82 21.38
CA ASN A 867 -42.06 -8.24 21.35
C ASN A 867 -42.34 -7.48 22.66
N THR A 868 -43.19 -6.45 22.58
CA THR A 868 -43.73 -5.76 23.76
C THR A 868 -44.41 -6.66 24.80
N ASP A 869 -44.91 -7.84 24.42
CA ASP A 869 -45.51 -8.82 25.33
C ASP A 869 -44.49 -9.75 26.02
N GLY A 870 -43.19 -9.53 25.78
CA GLY A 870 -42.09 -10.31 26.32
C GLY A 870 -41.70 -11.54 25.48
N THR A 871 -42.39 -11.81 24.38
CA THR A 871 -41.98 -12.89 23.45
C THR A 871 -40.62 -12.56 22.84
N ILE A 872 -39.75 -13.57 22.74
CA ILE A 872 -38.42 -13.43 22.12
C ILE A 872 -38.31 -14.44 20.98
N ALA A 873 -37.82 -13.99 19.83
CA ALA A 873 -37.61 -14.82 18.65
C ALA A 873 -36.22 -14.55 18.07
N VAL A 874 -35.67 -15.53 17.35
CA VAL A 874 -34.42 -15.38 16.60
C VAL A 874 -34.60 -15.78 15.16
N TRP A 875 -33.98 -15.04 14.26
CA TRP A 875 -33.99 -15.27 12.82
C TRP A 875 -32.58 -15.45 12.32
N LEU A 876 -32.33 -16.54 11.56
CA LEU A 876 -31.10 -16.65 10.78
C LEU A 876 -31.25 -15.86 9.48
N MET A 877 -30.21 -15.13 9.10
CA MET A 877 -30.23 -14.19 7.98
C MET A 877 -29.19 -14.56 6.91
N ASN A 878 -29.41 -14.09 5.68
CA ASN A 878 -28.42 -14.11 4.60
C ASN A 878 -28.67 -12.89 3.71
N GLY A 879 -27.85 -11.87 3.87
CA GLY A 879 -28.13 -10.52 3.39
C GLY A 879 -29.44 -10.02 3.97
N THR A 880 -30.34 -9.52 3.11
CA THR A 880 -31.63 -9.01 3.56
C THR A 880 -32.72 -10.09 3.76
N ALA A 881 -32.41 -11.37 3.54
CA ALA A 881 -33.39 -12.45 3.58
C ALA A 881 -33.33 -13.23 4.89
N MET A 882 -34.48 -13.42 5.54
CA MET A 882 -34.66 -14.40 6.62
C MET A 882 -34.65 -15.80 6.02
N THR A 883 -33.67 -16.62 6.40
CA THR A 883 -33.56 -18.01 5.92
C THR A 883 -34.38 -18.97 6.80
N SER A 884 -34.44 -18.71 8.10
CA SER A 884 -35.22 -19.47 9.07
C SER A 884 -35.42 -18.68 10.37
N GLY A 885 -36.34 -19.12 11.26
CA GLY A 885 -36.50 -18.50 12.57
C GLY A 885 -37.40 -19.27 13.52
N VAL A 886 -37.28 -18.97 14.81
CA VAL A 886 -38.04 -19.63 15.88
C VAL A 886 -38.39 -18.65 17.00
N GLY A 887 -39.52 -18.88 17.68
CA GLY A 887 -39.80 -18.24 18.97
C GLY A 887 -39.04 -18.97 20.08
N LEU A 888 -38.13 -18.26 20.76
CA LEU A 888 -37.34 -18.81 21.87
C LEU A 888 -38.09 -18.77 23.20
N LEU A 889 -38.79 -17.67 23.50
CA LEU A 889 -39.62 -17.52 24.70
C LEU A 889 -41.02 -17.05 24.30
N ASN A 890 -42.04 -17.64 24.91
CA ASN A 890 -43.45 -17.34 24.64
C ASN A 890 -43.93 -16.07 25.37
N ALA A 891 -45.07 -15.53 24.93
CA ALA A 891 -45.74 -14.39 25.56
C ALA A 891 -45.95 -14.61 27.07
N GLY A 892 -45.68 -13.58 27.87
CA GLY A 892 -45.81 -13.65 29.32
C GLY A 892 -44.63 -14.32 30.05
N ALA A 893 -43.46 -14.45 29.40
CA ALA A 893 -42.20 -14.88 30.02
C ALA A 893 -41.65 -13.88 31.07
N HIS A 894 -42.44 -13.62 32.12
CA HIS A 894 -42.12 -13.01 33.41
C HIS A 894 -40.91 -12.07 33.49
N GLY A 895 -40.80 -11.05 32.63
CA GLY A 895 -39.78 -10.00 32.75
C GLY A 895 -38.38 -10.36 32.23
N TRP A 896 -38.20 -11.44 31.47
CA TRP A 896 -36.92 -11.78 30.82
C TRP A 896 -36.70 -10.98 29.53
N ASN A 897 -35.47 -10.49 29.34
CA ASN A 897 -35.03 -9.80 28.13
C ASN A 897 -33.66 -10.36 27.72
N VAL A 898 -33.39 -10.54 26.42
CA VAL A 898 -32.00 -10.64 25.97
C VAL A 898 -31.39 -9.26 26.12
N THR A 899 -30.33 -9.16 26.91
CA THR A 899 -29.67 -7.87 27.18
C THR A 899 -28.31 -7.75 26.55
N ARG A 900 -27.69 -8.88 26.21
CA ARG A 900 -26.36 -8.99 25.58
C ARG A 900 -26.26 -10.29 24.79
N VAL A 901 -25.33 -10.33 23.85
CA VAL A 901 -24.91 -11.53 23.12
C VAL A 901 -23.39 -11.68 23.20
N GLY A 902 -22.88 -12.91 23.14
CA GLY A 902 -21.44 -13.18 23.17
C GLY A 902 -21.17 -14.68 23.18
N ASP A 903 -20.02 -15.12 22.68
CA ASP A 903 -19.64 -16.53 22.61
C ASP A 903 -19.09 -17.01 23.97
N PHE A 904 -19.88 -17.69 24.79
CA PHE A 904 -19.46 -18.15 26.12
C PHE A 904 -18.70 -19.47 26.09
N ASP A 905 -18.82 -20.28 25.04
CA ASP A 905 -18.20 -21.62 24.96
C ASP A 905 -17.04 -21.73 23.96
N GLY A 906 -16.79 -20.67 23.19
CA GLY A 906 -15.67 -20.49 22.29
C GLY A 906 -15.82 -21.29 20.99
N ASP A 907 -17.05 -21.56 20.57
CA ASP A 907 -17.37 -22.35 19.37
C ASP A 907 -17.52 -21.52 18.09
N GLY A 908 -17.33 -20.20 18.20
CA GLY A 908 -17.42 -19.24 17.11
C GLY A 908 -18.85 -18.72 16.85
N LYS A 909 -19.84 -19.13 17.65
CA LYS A 909 -21.23 -18.66 17.55
C LYS A 909 -21.55 -17.78 18.75
N SER A 910 -22.45 -16.83 18.54
CA SER A 910 -22.95 -15.96 19.60
C SER A 910 -24.01 -16.66 20.43
N ASP A 911 -23.87 -16.59 21.74
CA ASP A 911 -24.89 -17.05 22.69
C ASP A 911 -25.73 -15.88 23.21
N LEU A 912 -26.83 -16.20 23.90
CA LEU A 912 -27.75 -15.20 24.43
C LEU A 912 -27.64 -15.08 25.94
N PHE A 913 -27.46 -13.84 26.42
CA PHE A 913 -27.51 -13.50 27.83
C PHE A 913 -28.84 -12.81 28.19
N PHE A 914 -29.61 -13.47 29.04
CA PHE A 914 -30.90 -13.02 29.52
C PHE A 914 -30.79 -12.38 30.89
N LEU A 915 -31.51 -11.27 31.10
CA LEU A 915 -31.72 -10.65 32.41
C LEU A 915 -33.22 -10.51 32.68
N ASN A 916 -33.62 -10.87 33.89
CA ASN A 916 -34.97 -10.70 34.39
C ASN A 916 -35.11 -9.38 35.14
N ALA A 917 -36.30 -8.77 35.08
CA ALA A 917 -36.65 -7.58 35.86
C ALA A 917 -36.43 -7.75 37.39
N ASP A 918 -36.45 -8.96 37.92
CA ASP A 918 -36.17 -9.26 39.34
C ASP A 918 -34.67 -9.50 39.68
N GLY A 919 -33.79 -9.36 38.69
CA GLY A 919 -32.34 -9.50 38.83
C GLY A 919 -31.79 -10.91 38.57
N ARG A 920 -32.62 -11.90 38.22
CA ARG A 920 -32.11 -13.20 37.74
C ARG A 920 -31.42 -13.03 36.38
N ALA A 921 -30.38 -13.82 36.13
CA ALA A 921 -29.69 -13.85 34.85
C ALA A 921 -29.52 -15.28 34.35
N ALA A 922 -29.59 -15.48 33.03
CA ALA A 922 -29.42 -16.77 32.39
C ALA A 922 -28.59 -16.68 31.11
N ILE A 923 -27.86 -17.75 30.80
CA ILE A 923 -27.13 -17.93 29.54
C ILE A 923 -27.77 -19.06 28.76
N TYR A 924 -27.97 -18.84 27.47
CA TYR A 924 -28.43 -19.84 26.50
C TYR A 924 -27.30 -20.01 25.49
N LEU A 925 -26.56 -21.13 25.57
CA LEU A 925 -25.55 -21.49 24.58
C LEU A 925 -26.25 -21.89 23.29
N MET A 926 -26.00 -21.21 22.17
CA MET A 926 -26.75 -21.30 20.93
C MET A 926 -26.02 -22.14 19.88
N ASN A 927 -26.79 -22.86 19.07
CA ASN A 927 -26.28 -23.47 17.83
C ASN A 927 -27.35 -23.31 16.74
N GLY A 928 -27.26 -22.19 16.02
CA GLY A 928 -28.31 -21.71 15.13
C GLY A 928 -29.58 -21.36 15.91
N LEU A 929 -30.68 -22.03 15.59
CA LEU A 929 -31.99 -21.76 16.21
C LEU A 929 -32.23 -22.47 17.55
N VAL A 930 -31.36 -23.40 17.96
CA VAL A 930 -31.60 -24.27 19.13
C VAL A 930 -30.51 -24.03 20.18
N PRO A 931 -30.87 -23.74 21.44
CA PRO A 931 -29.89 -23.71 22.51
C PRO A 931 -29.43 -25.12 22.86
N THR A 932 -28.12 -25.33 22.92
CA THR A 932 -27.48 -26.59 23.36
C THR A 932 -27.53 -26.73 24.88
N GLN A 933 -27.49 -25.61 25.60
CA GLN A 933 -27.61 -25.54 27.05
C GLN A 933 -28.28 -24.24 27.48
N THR A 934 -29.14 -24.30 28.49
CA THR A 934 -29.72 -23.12 29.15
C THR A 934 -29.46 -23.20 30.65
N THR A 935 -29.01 -22.09 31.26
CA THR A 935 -28.64 -22.09 32.69
C THR A 935 -28.88 -20.73 33.31
N GLN A 936 -29.59 -20.69 34.44
CA GLN A 936 -29.69 -19.49 35.27
C GLN A 936 -28.44 -19.38 36.13
N ILE A 937 -27.65 -18.31 35.93
CA ILE A 937 -26.34 -18.12 36.56
C ILE A 937 -26.35 -17.10 37.71
N LEU A 938 -27.48 -16.39 37.91
CA LEU A 938 -27.67 -15.47 39.03
C LEU A 938 -29.11 -15.57 39.58
N ASN A 939 -29.26 -15.51 40.90
CA ASN A 939 -30.55 -15.56 41.61
C ASN A 939 -31.16 -14.16 41.83
N ALA A 940 -32.46 -14.11 42.12
CA ALA A 940 -33.21 -12.86 42.32
C ALA A 940 -32.72 -12.02 43.53
N GLY A 941 -32.81 -10.69 43.44
CA GLY A 941 -32.71 -9.78 44.61
C GLY A 941 -31.34 -9.13 44.89
N GLY A 942 -30.40 -9.15 43.95
CA GLY A 942 -29.02 -8.68 44.19
C GLY A 942 -28.67 -7.24 43.77
N GLY A 943 -29.52 -6.54 43.01
CA GLY A 943 -29.18 -5.23 42.44
C GLY A 943 -28.05 -5.25 41.40
N TRP A 944 -27.63 -6.43 40.94
CA TRP A 944 -26.58 -6.61 39.94
C TRP A 944 -27.16 -6.69 38.53
N SER A 945 -26.43 -6.13 37.57
CA SER A 945 -26.72 -6.23 36.14
C SER A 945 -25.42 -6.46 35.38
N ALA A 946 -25.42 -7.30 34.35
CA ALA A 946 -24.27 -7.41 33.45
C ALA A 946 -24.14 -6.08 32.70
N LYS A 947 -23.00 -5.40 32.84
CA LYS A 947 -22.68 -4.16 32.12
C LYS A 947 -21.89 -4.39 30.84
N ARG A 948 -21.14 -5.49 30.77
CA ARG A 948 -20.38 -5.85 29.58
C ARG A 948 -20.14 -7.36 29.53
N LEU A 949 -20.27 -7.94 28.34
CA LEU A 949 -19.64 -9.21 27.98
C LEU A 949 -18.35 -8.92 27.23
N VAL A 950 -17.24 -9.48 27.65
CA VAL A 950 -15.93 -9.28 27.02
C VAL A 950 -14.98 -10.41 27.43
N ASP A 951 -14.14 -10.93 26.54
CA ASP A 951 -13.12 -11.91 26.89
C ASP A 951 -11.98 -11.24 27.66
N LEU A 952 -11.99 -11.31 28.99
CA LEU A 952 -11.00 -10.64 29.84
C LEU A 952 -9.64 -11.37 29.83
N ASN A 953 -9.60 -12.63 29.39
CA ASN A 953 -8.46 -13.51 29.62
C ASN A 953 -7.78 -14.02 28.32
N GLY A 954 -8.42 -13.82 27.18
CA GLY A 954 -7.93 -14.15 25.84
C GLY A 954 -8.14 -15.61 25.44
N ASP A 955 -9.06 -16.33 26.07
CA ASP A 955 -9.36 -17.74 25.75
C ASP A 955 -10.41 -17.91 24.65
N GLY A 956 -10.91 -16.80 24.11
CA GLY A 956 -11.93 -16.72 23.07
C GLY A 956 -13.35 -16.79 23.60
N LYS A 957 -13.57 -16.66 24.93
CA LYS A 957 -14.89 -16.78 25.55
C LYS A 957 -15.30 -15.49 26.23
N ALA A 958 -16.57 -15.16 26.11
CA ALA A 958 -17.17 -14.00 26.74
C ALA A 958 -17.19 -14.15 28.27
N ASP A 959 -16.47 -13.28 28.97
CA ASP A 959 -16.55 -13.13 30.42
C ASP A 959 -17.57 -12.05 30.80
N ILE A 960 -18.02 -12.05 32.07
CA ILE A 960 -19.09 -11.14 32.52
C ILE A 960 -18.53 -10.07 33.45
N VAL A 961 -18.80 -8.82 33.08
CA VAL A 961 -18.58 -7.64 33.92
C VAL A 961 -19.90 -7.21 34.53
N TRP A 962 -20.08 -7.48 35.82
CA TRP A 962 -21.26 -7.13 36.59
C TRP A 962 -21.12 -5.75 37.23
N GLN A 963 -22.23 -5.02 37.32
CA GLN A 963 -22.33 -3.82 38.14
C GLN A 963 -23.57 -3.84 39.04
N ASN A 964 -23.36 -3.49 40.30
CA ASN A 964 -24.41 -3.28 41.26
C ASN A 964 -25.00 -1.86 41.17
N VAL A 965 -26.23 -1.68 41.63
CA VAL A 965 -26.88 -0.37 41.77
C VAL A 965 -26.09 0.62 42.64
N ASP A 966 -25.24 0.13 43.54
CA ASP A 966 -24.34 0.98 44.36
C ASP A 966 -23.05 1.41 43.63
N GLY A 967 -22.83 0.93 42.40
CA GLY A 967 -21.65 1.21 41.57
C GLY A 967 -20.55 0.14 41.65
N SER A 968 -20.62 -0.80 42.59
CA SER A 968 -19.64 -1.89 42.72
C SER A 968 -19.57 -2.74 41.46
N THR A 969 -18.37 -3.14 41.05
CA THR A 969 -18.13 -4.00 39.88
C THR A 969 -17.56 -5.35 40.30
N ALA A 970 -18.04 -6.42 39.65
CA ALA A 970 -17.52 -7.77 39.79
C ALA A 970 -17.21 -8.36 38.42
N LEU A 971 -16.15 -9.16 38.34
CA LEU A 971 -15.66 -9.77 37.09
C LEU A 971 -15.74 -11.29 37.22
N TRP A 972 -16.39 -11.96 36.29
CA TRP A 972 -16.53 -13.42 36.26
C TRP A 972 -15.91 -13.96 34.98
N LEU A 973 -14.85 -14.75 35.11
CA LEU A 973 -14.34 -15.53 33.99
C LEU A 973 -15.26 -16.72 33.75
N MET A 974 -15.65 -16.94 32.50
CA MET A 974 -16.65 -17.92 32.13
C MET A 974 -16.05 -19.05 31.29
N ASN A 975 -16.68 -20.21 31.35
CA ASN A 975 -16.46 -21.31 30.43
C ASN A 975 -17.81 -22.00 30.20
N GLY A 976 -18.42 -21.69 29.05
CA GLY A 976 -19.83 -21.93 28.81
C GLY A 976 -20.68 -21.24 29.88
N THR A 977 -21.56 -21.99 30.53
CA THR A 977 -22.46 -21.46 31.58
C THR A 977 -21.83 -21.43 32.98
N THR A 978 -20.56 -21.79 33.12
CA THR A 978 -19.90 -21.92 34.43
C THR A 978 -18.89 -20.80 34.69
N MET A 979 -18.93 -20.23 35.91
CA MET A 979 -17.90 -19.30 36.38
C MET A 979 -16.66 -20.10 36.82
N THR A 980 -15.52 -19.87 36.17
CA THR A 980 -14.24 -20.53 36.49
C THR A 980 -13.44 -19.76 37.53
N SER A 981 -13.58 -18.45 37.54
CA SER A 981 -12.94 -17.55 38.51
C SER A 981 -13.76 -16.27 38.64
N GLY A 982 -13.68 -15.61 39.79
CA GLY A 982 -14.32 -14.30 39.98
C GLY A 982 -13.74 -13.51 41.13
N THR A 983 -13.86 -12.20 41.06
CA THR A 983 -13.48 -11.29 42.15
C THR A 983 -14.59 -10.29 42.46
N GLY A 984 -14.72 -9.96 43.74
CA GLY A 984 -15.61 -8.91 44.23
C GLY A 984 -14.83 -7.63 44.50
N ILE A 985 -15.27 -6.54 43.85
CA ILE A 985 -14.82 -5.16 43.98
C ILE A 985 -13.50 -4.85 43.27
N ILE A 986 -13.65 -4.22 42.10
CA ILE A 986 -12.77 -3.13 41.72
C ILE A 986 -13.68 -1.92 41.39
N GLY A 987 -13.44 -0.77 42.02
CA GLY A 987 -14.29 0.40 41.82
C GLY A 987 -13.62 1.68 42.33
N THR A 988 -13.57 2.69 41.47
CA THR A 988 -12.90 4.01 41.62
C THR A 988 -13.60 4.97 42.60
N GLY A 989 -14.51 4.48 43.46
CA GLY A 989 -15.32 5.27 44.39
C GLY A 989 -16.71 5.65 43.87
N THR A 990 -17.43 6.51 44.61
CA THR A 990 -18.80 6.95 44.29
C THR A 990 -18.88 7.69 42.96
N GLY A 991 -19.88 7.37 42.12
CA GLY A 991 -20.17 8.07 40.87
C GLY A 991 -19.63 7.41 39.61
N TRP A 992 -18.85 6.33 39.72
CA TRP A 992 -18.30 5.61 38.57
C TRP A 992 -19.19 4.44 38.13
N SER A 993 -19.18 4.19 36.83
CA SER A 993 -19.89 3.07 36.19
C SER A 993 -19.03 2.45 35.09
N VAL A 994 -19.20 1.15 34.85
CA VAL A 994 -18.59 0.52 33.67
C VAL A 994 -19.33 1.04 32.46
N SER A 995 -18.60 1.60 31.50
CA SER A 995 -19.17 2.14 30.27
C SER A 995 -19.75 1.03 29.42
N GLY A 996 -21.01 1.20 29.01
CA GLY A 996 -21.72 0.29 28.11
C GLY A 996 -21.73 0.75 26.65
N VAL A 997 -20.87 1.69 26.26
CA VAL A 997 -20.79 2.20 24.88
C VAL A 997 -20.28 1.11 23.92
N SER A 998 -20.80 1.12 22.69
CA SER A 998 -20.40 0.24 21.57
C SER A 998 -20.31 -1.26 21.92
N GLN A 999 -21.38 -1.83 22.48
CA GLN A 999 -21.48 -3.26 22.76
C GLN A 999 -22.66 -3.90 22.03
#